data_AF-A0A8H3R133-F1
#
_entry.id   AF-A0A8H3R133-F1
#
_cell.length_a   1.000
_cell.length_b   1.000
_cell.length_c   1.000
_cell.angle_alpha   90.00
_cell.angle_beta   90.00
_cell.angle_gamma   90.00
#
_symmetry.space_group_name_H-M   'P 1'
#
loop_
_entity.id
_entity.type
_entity.pdbx_description
1 polymer ?
#
loop_
_entity_poly.entity_id
_entity_poly.type
_entity_poly.pdbx_seq_one_letter_code
_entity_poly.pdbx_strand_id
1 'polypeptide(L)'
;MTSTLDLEKNKNKGGRPPSSTWEDAIRGNPVGSGKYHATCKYCNFSWSRGDISKLEEHFANHCSEAPGPIVRKYLNKILEREDKVNKKRKIVGSNQLNITDYHDSTKIPDGRVTRINRALAKFFVACGISFRIVEHPFFINFVKKLNSSYELPTREFLSDQLLERELSMVNSTVTSVIENGANLTLAFDGWTSPTHRSIWNFVIMTPSREEYLYKLQDLSEHSHTGNYVAEVIGEIIERIGPNKILAIVSDNASNVRNARKIIEEKYPNIKNVRCIAHAVNLIACDILKESFGDRLLRKVNTLASFFKNSHQAGAKLTQLIKENSIHGGGIKLYLLEQIITNESNLLNDKVKRVIQTRNFFSDLRILSFVLNPLRKAVLALESRSATLGDCFLSLIRLSAVLKQLPKSFNQNFRNHCFNVMNERFKEFDDDKYITCFFLDPRFRSKPLTAKAYSRIVRCATPIGKKLGFDLKESRALCEQIKDYRDNKPPFDLDESSICPNSASCERGFSTLGWLFNDRCLNLNISRLESMAKMIMHWKSNTKKELGFYGIEKNDTRISETEMNIRIAEALAETNDDDDECDVLSNESLPNQITVPSDNCVVLIEHVWIDKFVDLSHKLIIEEIGEIPDDILDESEEEYEKINTDDGNDDEQESEQESDGGGNFDYNVEDLLNEFIDVDDVDEEE
;
A
#
# COMPACT_ATOMS: atom_id res chain seq x y z
N MET A 1 -76.95 16.15 -34.02
CA MET A 1 -77.33 14.72 -33.96
C MET A 1 -76.02 13.92 -34.02
N THR A 2 -75.39 13.55 -32.90
CA THR A 2 -75.69 12.42 -32.00
C THR A 2 -75.39 11.04 -32.59
N SER A 3 -74.19 10.54 -32.26
CA SER A 3 -73.89 9.12 -31.96
C SER A 3 -72.53 9.14 -31.22
N THR A 4 -72.41 9.15 -29.88
CA THR A 4 -72.55 7.99 -28.97
C THR A 4 -72.16 6.66 -29.62
N LEU A 5 -71.35 5.79 -29.04
CA LEU A 5 -70.59 5.71 -27.79
C LEU A 5 -69.91 4.34 -27.91
N ASP A 6 -68.61 4.22 -27.64
CA ASP A 6 -68.10 2.99 -27.01
C ASP A 6 -66.83 3.32 -26.23
N LEU A 7 -67.07 3.89 -25.05
CA LEU A 7 -66.10 3.90 -23.96
C LEU A 7 -65.99 2.47 -23.42
N GLU A 8 -65.18 1.64 -24.07
CA GLU A 8 -64.70 0.41 -23.42
C GLU A 8 -63.92 0.82 -22.17
N LYS A 9 -64.60 0.69 -21.03
CA LYS A 9 -64.02 0.78 -19.69
C LYS A 9 -62.96 -0.30 -19.55
N ASN A 10 -61.73 0.02 -19.97
CA ASN A 10 -60.59 -0.82 -19.71
C ASN A 10 -60.41 -0.89 -18.19
N LYS A 11 -60.91 -1.97 -17.59
CA LYS A 11 -60.99 -2.13 -16.14
C LYS A 11 -59.59 -1.92 -15.57
N ASN A 12 -59.45 -0.94 -14.67
CA ASN A 12 -58.28 -0.81 -13.82
C ASN A 12 -58.10 -2.11 -13.04
N LYS A 13 -57.33 -3.05 -13.59
CA LYS A 13 -56.74 -4.16 -12.85
C LYS A 13 -55.79 -3.49 -11.86
N GLY A 14 -56.26 -3.30 -10.63
CA GLY A 14 -55.49 -2.76 -9.52
C GLY A 14 -54.30 -3.65 -9.21
N GLY A 15 -53.23 -3.51 -10.00
CA GLY A 15 -51.95 -4.12 -9.72
C GLY A 15 -51.35 -3.48 -8.47
N ARG A 16 -50.51 -4.25 -7.76
CA ARG A 16 -49.64 -3.70 -6.72
C ARG A 16 -48.88 -2.50 -7.31
N PRO A 17 -48.77 -1.36 -6.58
CA PRO A 17 -47.97 -0.23 -7.04
C PRO A 17 -46.58 -0.69 -7.49
N PRO A 18 -46.03 -0.15 -8.60
CA PRO A 18 -44.66 -0.48 -8.99
C PRO A 18 -43.72 -0.16 -7.82
N SER A 19 -42.72 -1.03 -7.61
CA SER A 19 -41.71 -0.80 -6.56
C SER A 19 -41.06 0.57 -6.75
N SER A 20 -40.73 1.27 -5.67
CA SER A 20 -39.95 2.51 -5.69
C SER A 20 -38.60 2.35 -6.43
N THR A 21 -38.13 1.12 -6.62
CA THR A 21 -37.01 0.77 -7.52
C THR A 21 -37.17 1.30 -8.95
N TRP A 22 -38.40 1.48 -9.44
CA TRP A 22 -38.68 2.06 -10.76
C TRP A 22 -38.64 3.60 -10.78
N GLU A 23 -38.44 4.26 -9.64
CA GLU A 23 -38.08 5.69 -9.59
C GLU A 23 -36.68 5.92 -10.18
N ASP A 24 -35.79 4.94 -10.04
CA ASP A 24 -34.37 5.04 -10.39
C ASP A 24 -34.00 4.18 -11.62
N ALA A 25 -34.98 3.46 -12.19
CA ALA A 25 -34.87 2.68 -13.43
C ALA A 25 -35.87 3.14 -14.50
N ILE A 26 -35.46 3.15 -15.77
CA ILE A 26 -36.37 3.30 -16.92
C ILE A 26 -37.06 1.96 -17.17
N ARG A 27 -38.39 1.96 -17.24
CA ARG A 27 -39.19 0.76 -17.54
C ARG A 27 -39.42 0.66 -19.05
N GLY A 28 -38.83 -0.36 -19.66
CA GLY A 28 -39.00 -0.68 -21.08
C GLY A 28 -40.17 -1.62 -21.37
N ASN A 29 -40.12 -2.27 -22.53
CA ASN A 29 -41.20 -3.14 -23.02
C ASN A 29 -41.50 -4.33 -22.08
N PRO A 30 -42.76 -4.80 -22.00
CA PRO A 30 -43.12 -5.98 -21.23
C PRO A 30 -42.54 -7.26 -21.87
N VAL A 31 -41.92 -8.11 -21.05
CA VAL A 31 -41.33 -9.42 -21.43
C VAL A 31 -42.04 -10.61 -20.77
N GLY A 32 -43.17 -10.36 -20.11
CA GLY A 32 -44.00 -11.39 -19.48
C GLY A 32 -44.86 -10.82 -18.36
N SER A 33 -45.62 -11.69 -17.68
CA SER A 33 -46.53 -11.29 -16.60
C SER A 33 -45.79 -10.54 -15.47
N GLY A 34 -45.96 -9.21 -15.42
CA GLY A 34 -45.36 -8.34 -14.41
C GLY A 34 -43.86 -8.06 -14.57
N LYS A 35 -43.20 -8.51 -15.65
CA LYS A 35 -41.76 -8.29 -15.89
C LYS A 35 -41.53 -7.51 -17.19
N TYR A 36 -40.55 -6.61 -17.15
CA TYR A 36 -40.29 -5.58 -18.16
C TYR A 36 -38.80 -5.53 -18.45
N HIS A 37 -38.40 -5.06 -19.63
CA HIS A 37 -37.05 -4.54 -19.81
C HIS A 37 -36.80 -3.41 -18.80
N ALA A 38 -35.56 -3.26 -18.36
CA ALA A 38 -35.15 -2.18 -17.48
C ALA A 38 -33.85 -1.55 -17.99
N THR A 39 -33.67 -0.25 -17.75
CA THR A 39 -32.41 0.45 -17.99
C THR A 39 -32.11 1.34 -16.78
N CYS A 40 -30.86 1.34 -16.31
CA CYS A 40 -30.39 2.22 -15.24
C CYS A 40 -30.48 3.68 -15.69
N LYS A 41 -31.05 4.58 -14.87
CA LYS A 41 -31.15 6.01 -15.23
C LYS A 41 -29.81 6.75 -15.20
N TYR A 42 -28.77 6.17 -14.60
CA TYR A 42 -27.50 6.84 -14.38
C TYR A 42 -26.42 6.36 -15.36
N CYS A 43 -26.15 5.05 -15.42
CA CYS A 43 -25.10 4.47 -16.26
C CYS A 43 -25.60 3.84 -17.57
N ASN A 44 -26.90 3.95 -17.87
CA ASN A 44 -27.55 3.33 -19.05
C ASN A 44 -27.43 1.80 -19.20
N PHE A 45 -26.89 1.09 -18.21
CA PHE A 45 -26.87 -0.38 -18.20
C PHE A 45 -28.28 -0.95 -18.32
N SER A 46 -28.48 -1.98 -19.13
CA SER A 46 -29.81 -2.51 -19.44
C SER A 46 -29.96 -4.00 -19.15
N TRP A 47 -31.18 -4.39 -18.73
CA TRP A 47 -31.58 -5.77 -18.48
C TRP A 47 -32.67 -6.19 -19.46
N SER A 48 -32.49 -7.35 -20.08
CA SER A 48 -33.54 -8.04 -20.84
C SER A 48 -34.77 -8.38 -19.97
N ARG A 49 -34.58 -8.51 -18.65
CA ARG A 49 -35.62 -8.80 -17.67
C ARG A 49 -35.29 -8.09 -16.35
N GLY A 50 -35.92 -6.95 -16.12
CA GLY A 50 -35.80 -6.14 -14.91
C GLY A 50 -36.35 -6.88 -13.69
N ASP A 51 -35.45 -7.56 -12.98
CA ASP A 51 -35.73 -8.17 -11.69
C ASP A 51 -35.40 -7.18 -10.57
N ILE A 52 -36.36 -6.91 -9.68
CA ILE A 52 -36.26 -5.83 -8.69
C ILE A 52 -35.03 -6.03 -7.79
N SER A 53 -34.70 -7.27 -7.40
CA SER A 53 -33.51 -7.52 -6.57
C SER A 53 -32.24 -7.12 -7.30
N LYS A 54 -32.08 -7.52 -8.57
CA LYS A 54 -30.89 -7.23 -9.39
C LYS A 54 -30.75 -5.73 -9.74
N LEU A 55 -31.86 -5.02 -9.87
CA LEU A 55 -31.85 -3.55 -10.00
C LEU A 55 -31.33 -2.89 -8.71
N GLU A 56 -31.82 -3.32 -7.55
CA GLU A 56 -31.38 -2.78 -6.25
C GLU A 56 -29.91 -3.11 -5.96
N GLU A 57 -29.47 -4.33 -6.25
CA GLU A 57 -28.07 -4.77 -6.16
C GLU A 57 -27.17 -3.93 -7.07
N HIS A 58 -27.59 -3.66 -8.31
CA HIS A 58 -26.85 -2.76 -9.20
C HIS A 58 -26.75 -1.33 -8.65
N PHE A 59 -27.86 -0.72 -8.21
CA PHE A 59 -27.82 0.63 -7.65
C PHE A 59 -27.01 0.76 -6.35
N ALA A 60 -26.93 -0.31 -5.56
CA ALA A 60 -26.17 -0.34 -4.31
C ALA A 60 -24.67 -0.60 -4.51
N ASN A 61 -24.31 -1.50 -5.43
CA ASN A 61 -22.97 -2.08 -5.48
C ASN A 61 -22.20 -1.85 -6.81
N HIS A 62 -22.89 -1.65 -7.94
CA HIS A 62 -22.28 -1.74 -9.28
C HIS A 62 -22.49 -0.52 -10.19
N CYS A 63 -23.41 0.38 -9.85
CA CYS A 63 -23.75 1.51 -10.71
C CYS A 63 -22.69 2.62 -10.58
N SER A 64 -21.79 2.71 -11.56
CA SER A 64 -20.70 3.69 -11.56
C SER A 64 -21.20 5.14 -11.44
N GLU A 65 -22.33 5.48 -12.07
CA GLU A 65 -22.81 6.88 -12.16
C GLU A 65 -23.93 7.23 -11.14
N ALA A 66 -24.25 6.33 -10.21
CA ALA A 66 -25.33 6.59 -9.24
C ALA A 66 -24.90 7.64 -8.19
N PRO A 67 -25.70 8.69 -7.92
CA PRO A 67 -25.40 9.63 -6.85
C PRO A 67 -25.36 8.96 -5.47
N GLY A 68 -24.44 9.38 -4.59
CA GLY A 68 -24.26 8.80 -3.25
C GLY A 68 -25.55 8.64 -2.40
N PRO A 69 -26.53 9.57 -2.42
CA PRO A 69 -27.82 9.37 -1.76
C PRO A 69 -28.63 8.18 -2.31
N ILE A 70 -28.55 7.90 -3.61
CA ILE A 70 -29.21 6.77 -4.27
C ILE A 70 -28.50 5.46 -3.91
N VAL A 71 -27.17 5.43 -3.96
CA VAL A 71 -26.36 4.28 -3.54
C VAL A 71 -26.73 3.89 -2.09
N ARG A 72 -26.75 4.85 -1.16
CA ARG A 72 -27.15 4.63 0.24
C ARG A 72 -28.61 4.17 0.41
N LYS A 73 -29.56 4.73 -0.36
CA LYS A 73 -30.97 4.28 -0.40
C LYS A 73 -31.05 2.77 -0.66
N TYR A 74 -30.24 2.27 -1.60
CA TYR A 74 -30.27 0.85 -1.97
C TYR A 74 -29.40 -0.06 -1.09
N LEU A 75 -28.24 0.40 -0.61
CA LEU A 75 -27.45 -0.31 0.41
C LEU A 75 -28.31 -0.61 1.64
N ASN A 76 -28.93 0.41 2.25
CA ASN A 76 -29.82 0.24 3.40
C ASN A 76 -30.98 -0.71 3.09
N LYS A 77 -31.58 -0.60 1.90
CA LYS A 77 -32.69 -1.46 1.46
C LYS A 77 -32.30 -2.94 1.34
N ILE A 78 -31.07 -3.25 0.93
CA ILE A 78 -30.53 -4.62 0.87
C ILE A 78 -30.25 -5.15 2.28
N LEU A 79 -29.64 -4.33 3.15
CA LEU A 79 -29.30 -4.72 4.52
C LEU A 79 -30.56 -5.04 5.34
N GLU A 80 -31.58 -4.18 5.28
CA GLU A 80 -32.87 -4.34 5.98
C GLU A 80 -33.69 -5.59 5.60
N ARG A 81 -33.37 -6.29 4.49
CA ARG A 81 -34.14 -7.46 4.02
C ARG A 81 -34.21 -8.57 5.07
N GLU A 82 -33.16 -8.77 5.87
CA GLU A 82 -33.14 -9.80 6.93
C GLU A 82 -33.65 -9.30 8.30
N ASP A 83 -33.42 -8.05 8.68
CA ASP A 83 -33.83 -7.53 10.00
C ASP A 83 -35.36 -7.59 10.22
N LYS A 84 -36.12 -7.54 9.13
CA LYS A 84 -37.59 -7.64 9.16
C LYS A 84 -38.09 -9.05 9.51
N VAL A 85 -37.25 -10.09 9.43
CA VAL A 85 -37.57 -11.43 9.93
C VAL A 85 -37.55 -11.47 11.47
N ASN A 86 -36.75 -10.61 12.12
CA ASN A 86 -36.56 -10.62 13.58
C ASN A 86 -37.67 -9.89 14.38
N LYS A 87 -38.54 -9.08 13.76
CA LYS A 87 -39.52 -8.24 14.48
C LYS A 87 -40.80 -8.93 14.97
N LYS A 88 -40.92 -10.26 14.87
CA LYS A 88 -42.04 -11.05 15.43
C LYS A 88 -41.60 -12.05 16.49
N ARG A 89 -41.15 -11.57 17.64
CA ARG A 89 -41.13 -12.38 18.89
C ARG A 89 -41.84 -11.65 20.01
N LYS A 90 -42.93 -12.27 20.48
CA LYS A 90 -43.66 -11.86 21.67
C LYS A 90 -42.81 -12.28 22.88
N ILE A 91 -42.52 -11.35 23.79
CA ILE A 91 -41.79 -11.67 25.02
C ILE A 91 -42.68 -12.60 25.85
N VAL A 92 -42.20 -13.82 26.12
CA VAL A 92 -42.74 -14.73 27.12
C VAL A 92 -41.59 -14.98 28.09
N GLY A 93 -41.73 -14.54 29.33
CA GLY A 93 -40.64 -14.55 30.30
C GLY A 93 -40.57 -15.85 31.09
N SER A 94 -39.43 -16.54 30.99
CA SER A 94 -38.80 -17.28 32.09
C SER A 94 -37.36 -17.65 31.68
N ASN A 95 -36.36 -17.20 32.44
CA ASN A 95 -34.95 -17.53 32.18
C ASN A 95 -34.61 -18.93 32.74
N GLN A 96 -35.19 -19.98 32.14
CA GLN A 96 -34.85 -21.36 32.46
C GLN A 96 -34.55 -22.11 31.16
N LEU A 97 -33.26 -22.43 30.95
CA LEU A 97 -32.81 -23.26 29.84
C LEU A 97 -33.30 -24.69 30.08
N ASN A 98 -33.88 -25.31 29.06
CA ASN A 98 -34.43 -26.65 29.16
C ASN A 98 -33.42 -27.67 28.61
N ILE A 99 -33.44 -28.89 29.15
CA ILE A 99 -32.56 -29.99 28.71
C ILE A 99 -32.68 -30.31 27.20
N THR A 100 -33.80 -29.92 26.56
CA THR A 100 -34.02 -30.01 25.12
C THR A 100 -33.10 -29.11 24.28
N ASP A 101 -32.51 -28.06 24.87
CA ASP A 101 -31.54 -27.19 24.19
C ASP A 101 -30.19 -27.89 23.93
N TYR A 102 -29.95 -29.06 24.55
CA TYR A 102 -28.79 -29.93 24.36
C TYR A 102 -28.99 -31.05 23.33
N HIS A 103 -30.22 -31.28 22.86
CA HIS A 103 -30.46 -32.17 21.72
C HIS A 103 -30.44 -31.37 20.42
N ASP A 104 -30.00 -32.00 19.33
CA ASP A 104 -30.02 -31.40 18.00
C ASP A 104 -31.46 -31.02 17.62
N SER A 105 -31.81 -29.74 17.83
CA SER A 105 -33.07 -29.19 17.34
C SER A 105 -33.15 -29.45 15.83
N THR A 106 -34.24 -30.08 15.40
CA THR A 106 -34.50 -30.35 13.97
C THR A 106 -34.63 -29.07 13.14
N LYS A 107 -34.76 -27.91 13.80
CA LYS A 107 -34.75 -26.59 13.17
C LYS A 107 -33.78 -25.64 13.86
N ILE A 108 -32.81 -25.15 13.10
CA ILE A 108 -31.90 -24.09 13.53
C ILE A 108 -32.65 -22.75 13.52
N PRO A 109 -32.49 -21.86 14.53
CA PRO A 109 -33.06 -20.52 14.50
C PRO A 109 -32.53 -19.71 13.30
N ASP A 110 -33.41 -19.00 12.59
CA ASP A 110 -33.06 -18.29 11.35
C ASP A 110 -31.85 -17.34 11.51
N GLY A 111 -31.77 -16.60 12.62
CA GLY A 111 -30.60 -15.75 12.93
C GLY A 111 -29.27 -16.51 13.14
N ARG A 112 -29.30 -17.80 13.50
CA ARG A 112 -28.12 -18.67 13.49
C ARG A 112 -27.81 -19.15 12.07
N VAL A 113 -28.82 -19.47 11.26
CA VAL A 113 -28.66 -19.80 9.83
C VAL A 113 -27.99 -18.65 9.08
N THR A 114 -28.47 -17.41 9.24
CA THR A 114 -27.84 -16.20 8.68
C THR A 114 -26.36 -16.07 9.06
N ARG A 115 -26.00 -16.27 10.33
CA ARG A 115 -24.58 -16.19 10.75
C ARG A 115 -23.71 -17.28 10.12
N ILE A 116 -24.23 -18.50 9.97
CA ILE A 116 -23.51 -19.59 9.29
C ILE A 116 -23.37 -19.28 7.80
N ASN A 117 -24.43 -18.83 7.13
CA ASN A 117 -24.41 -18.41 5.73
C ASN A 117 -23.40 -17.28 5.47
N ARG A 118 -23.32 -16.29 6.37
CA ARG A 118 -22.35 -15.19 6.32
C ARG A 118 -20.91 -15.69 6.49
N ALA A 119 -20.66 -16.56 7.46
CA ALA A 119 -19.34 -17.18 7.64
C ALA A 119 -18.93 -18.05 6.43
N LEU A 120 -19.89 -18.77 5.84
CA LEU A 120 -19.70 -19.58 4.64
C LEU A 120 -19.35 -18.72 3.42
N ALA A 121 -20.09 -17.63 3.18
CA ALA A 121 -19.80 -16.68 2.09
C ALA A 121 -18.41 -16.07 2.23
N LYS A 122 -18.05 -15.64 3.45
CA LYS A 122 -16.70 -15.15 3.77
C LYS A 122 -15.62 -16.17 3.48
N PHE A 123 -15.78 -17.42 3.94
CA PHE A 123 -14.83 -18.50 3.68
C PHE A 123 -14.66 -18.78 2.18
N PHE A 124 -15.76 -18.86 1.42
CA PHE A 124 -15.68 -19.09 -0.02
C PHE A 124 -14.97 -17.97 -0.77
N VAL A 125 -15.25 -16.70 -0.42
CA VAL A 125 -14.59 -15.55 -1.05
C VAL A 125 -13.13 -15.42 -0.62
N ALA A 126 -12.86 -15.44 0.69
CA ALA A 126 -11.52 -15.25 1.25
C ALA A 126 -10.55 -16.38 0.96
N CYS A 127 -11.03 -17.59 0.64
CA CYS A 127 -10.19 -18.72 0.24
C CYS A 127 -10.29 -19.07 -1.27
N GLY A 128 -10.96 -18.23 -2.07
CA GLY A 128 -10.99 -18.37 -3.54
C GLY A 128 -11.69 -19.66 -3.99
N ILE A 129 -12.64 -20.15 -3.21
CA ILE A 129 -13.28 -21.44 -3.42
C ILE A 129 -14.36 -21.31 -4.49
N SER A 130 -14.29 -22.14 -5.52
CA SER A 130 -15.35 -22.23 -6.54
C SER A 130 -16.71 -22.46 -5.87
N PHE A 131 -17.68 -21.59 -6.11
CA PHE A 131 -19.03 -21.71 -5.54
C PHE A 131 -19.74 -23.04 -5.85
N ARG A 132 -19.26 -23.81 -6.85
CA ARG A 132 -19.71 -25.18 -7.11
C ARG A 132 -19.48 -26.14 -5.94
N ILE A 133 -18.49 -25.87 -5.08
CA ILE A 133 -18.14 -26.70 -3.92
C ILE A 133 -19.26 -26.73 -2.87
N VAL A 134 -20.10 -25.70 -2.77
CA VAL A 134 -21.21 -25.69 -1.79
C VAL A 134 -22.23 -26.82 -2.02
N GLU A 135 -22.37 -27.26 -3.27
CA GLU A 135 -23.25 -28.36 -3.69
C GLU A 135 -22.48 -29.69 -3.88
N HIS A 136 -21.17 -29.73 -3.58
CA HIS A 136 -20.36 -30.91 -3.78
C HIS A 136 -20.63 -31.98 -2.70
N PRO A 137 -20.86 -33.26 -3.03
CA PRO A 137 -21.29 -34.28 -2.07
C PRO A 137 -20.41 -34.43 -0.83
N PHE A 138 -19.09 -34.32 -0.97
CA PHE A 138 -18.16 -34.39 0.16
C PHE A 138 -18.25 -33.17 1.08
N PHE A 139 -18.48 -31.97 0.53
CA PHE A 139 -18.67 -30.76 1.32
C PHE A 139 -20.01 -30.78 2.06
N ILE A 140 -21.08 -31.23 1.38
CA ILE A 140 -22.38 -31.49 2.01
C ILE A 140 -22.23 -32.50 3.15
N ASN A 141 -21.51 -33.60 2.95
CA ASN A 141 -21.29 -34.61 4.00
C ASN A 141 -20.54 -34.02 5.20
N PHE A 142 -19.43 -33.32 4.97
CA PHE A 142 -18.67 -32.62 6.01
C PHE A 142 -19.56 -31.68 6.84
N VAL A 143 -20.34 -30.83 6.18
CA VAL A 143 -21.24 -29.88 6.86
C VAL A 143 -22.35 -30.60 7.62
N LYS A 144 -22.96 -31.65 7.05
CA LYS A 144 -23.96 -32.48 7.73
C LYS A 144 -23.39 -33.30 8.90
N LYS A 145 -22.09 -33.57 8.94
CA LYS A 145 -21.39 -34.16 10.11
C LYS A 145 -21.13 -33.13 11.22
N LEU A 146 -20.95 -31.85 10.89
CA LEU A 146 -20.86 -30.77 11.86
C LEU A 146 -22.24 -30.36 12.41
N ASN A 147 -23.26 -30.34 11.54
CA ASN A 147 -24.65 -30.07 11.93
C ASN A 147 -25.62 -30.66 10.89
N SER A 148 -26.37 -31.70 11.27
CA SER A 148 -27.32 -32.38 10.39
C SER A 148 -28.54 -31.52 10.03
N SER A 149 -28.98 -30.65 10.94
CA SER A 149 -30.13 -29.74 10.80
C SER A 149 -29.84 -28.46 10.00
N TYR A 150 -28.59 -28.22 9.58
CA TYR A 150 -28.25 -27.06 8.74
C TYR A 150 -28.41 -27.43 7.26
N GLU A 151 -29.25 -26.69 6.54
CA GLU A 151 -29.33 -26.78 5.08
C GLU A 151 -28.38 -25.77 4.44
N LEU A 152 -27.54 -26.27 3.54
CA LEU A 152 -26.60 -25.45 2.78
C LEU A 152 -27.35 -24.56 1.78
N PRO A 153 -26.86 -23.33 1.54
CA PRO A 153 -27.38 -22.50 0.46
C PRO A 153 -27.04 -23.13 -0.90
N THR A 154 -27.90 -22.91 -1.88
CA THR A 154 -27.56 -23.26 -3.27
C THR A 154 -26.42 -22.37 -3.78
N ARG A 155 -25.72 -22.84 -4.81
CA ARG A 155 -24.66 -22.08 -5.50
C ARG A 155 -25.16 -20.71 -5.95
N GLU A 156 -26.35 -20.62 -6.54
CA GLU A 156 -26.93 -19.33 -6.96
C GLU A 156 -27.23 -18.40 -5.78
N PHE A 157 -27.76 -18.93 -4.67
CA PHE A 157 -28.02 -18.10 -3.49
C PHE A 157 -26.71 -17.60 -2.86
N LEU A 158 -25.66 -18.42 -2.87
CA LEU A 158 -24.32 -18.06 -2.39
C LEU A 158 -23.62 -17.04 -3.30
N SER A 159 -23.58 -17.27 -4.62
CA SER A 159 -22.83 -16.44 -5.57
C SER A 159 -23.52 -15.13 -5.95
N ASP A 160 -24.84 -15.04 -5.76
CA ASP A 160 -25.62 -13.85 -6.06
C ASP A 160 -26.06 -13.19 -4.75
N GLN A 161 -27.06 -13.72 -4.04
CA GLN A 161 -27.70 -12.99 -2.93
C GLN A 161 -26.82 -12.79 -1.69
N LEU A 162 -26.07 -13.81 -1.26
CA LEU A 162 -25.17 -13.69 -0.11
C LEU A 162 -23.94 -12.83 -0.46
N LEU A 163 -23.36 -13.02 -1.65
CA LEU A 163 -22.24 -12.22 -2.14
C LEU A 163 -22.58 -10.72 -2.18
N GLU A 164 -23.68 -10.36 -2.84
CA GLU A 164 -24.12 -8.97 -2.98
C GLU A 164 -24.47 -8.33 -1.62
N ARG A 165 -24.95 -9.13 -0.66
CA ARG A 165 -25.24 -8.67 0.71
C ARG A 165 -23.97 -8.38 1.51
N GLU A 166 -22.95 -9.26 1.47
CA GLU A 166 -21.66 -8.98 2.11
C GLU A 166 -20.98 -7.77 1.45
N LEU A 167 -21.03 -7.67 0.12
CA LEU A 167 -20.54 -6.51 -0.62
C LEU A 167 -21.27 -5.22 -0.23
N SER A 168 -22.59 -5.24 -0.07
CA SER A 168 -23.34 -4.07 0.42
C SER A 168 -22.99 -3.68 1.86
N MET A 169 -22.63 -4.64 2.74
CA MET A 169 -22.09 -4.27 4.07
C MET A 169 -20.76 -3.54 3.94
N VAL A 170 -19.84 -4.07 3.13
CA VAL A 170 -18.52 -3.46 2.90
C VAL A 170 -18.65 -2.08 2.26
N ASN A 171 -19.41 -1.94 1.17
CA ASN A 171 -19.68 -0.67 0.50
C ASN A 171 -20.36 0.33 1.46
N SER A 172 -21.24 -0.12 2.36
CA SER A 172 -21.84 0.75 3.38
C SER A 172 -20.82 1.23 4.41
N THR A 173 -19.89 0.38 4.86
CA THR A 173 -18.81 0.80 5.76
C THR A 173 -17.87 1.78 5.06
N VAL A 174 -17.39 1.48 3.85
CA VAL A 174 -16.51 2.37 3.08
C VAL A 174 -17.19 3.71 2.82
N THR A 175 -18.46 3.72 2.43
CA THR A 175 -19.25 4.97 2.29
C THR A 175 -19.28 5.77 3.60
N SER A 176 -19.54 5.10 4.73
CA SER A 176 -19.57 5.75 6.05
C SER A 176 -18.20 6.29 6.48
N VAL A 177 -17.11 5.59 6.15
CA VAL A 177 -15.72 6.04 6.36
C VAL A 177 -15.41 7.29 5.54
N ILE A 178 -15.84 7.36 4.28
CA ILE A 178 -15.65 8.55 3.42
C ILE A 178 -16.50 9.74 3.91
N GLU A 179 -17.77 9.50 4.25
CA GLU A 179 -18.70 10.56 4.65
C GLU A 179 -18.29 11.21 5.98
N ASN A 180 -17.86 10.42 6.96
CA ASN A 180 -17.49 10.90 8.31
C ASN A 180 -15.99 11.18 8.45
N GLY A 181 -15.14 10.56 7.62
CA GLY A 181 -13.70 10.75 7.65
C GLY A 181 -13.26 12.10 7.10
N ALA A 182 -12.00 12.42 7.35
CA ALA A 182 -11.23 13.50 6.75
C ALA A 182 -9.76 13.05 6.69
N ASN A 183 -8.92 13.82 6.00
CA ASN A 183 -7.49 13.53 5.86
C ASN A 183 -7.19 12.15 5.27
N LEU A 184 -8.02 11.70 4.32
CA LEU A 184 -7.83 10.42 3.63
C LEU A 184 -6.63 10.49 2.69
N THR A 185 -5.89 9.40 2.57
CA THR A 185 -4.90 9.22 1.50
C THR A 185 -5.49 8.33 0.40
N LEU A 186 -5.46 8.78 -0.84
CA LEU A 186 -5.86 7.99 -2.01
C LEU A 186 -4.60 7.37 -2.65
N ALA A 187 -4.38 6.09 -2.38
CA ALA A 187 -3.38 5.30 -3.08
C ALA A 187 -3.96 4.76 -4.39
N PHE A 188 -3.15 4.72 -5.45
CA PHE A 188 -3.55 4.08 -6.70
C PHE A 188 -2.34 3.54 -7.45
N ASP A 189 -2.56 2.49 -8.23
CA ASP A 189 -1.51 1.84 -9.00
C ASP A 189 -2.10 1.03 -10.17
N GLY A 190 -1.24 0.61 -11.11
CA GLY A 190 -1.61 -0.08 -12.34
C GLY A 190 -0.90 -1.42 -12.51
N TRP A 191 -1.66 -2.49 -12.74
CA TRP A 191 -1.14 -3.84 -12.95
C TRP A 191 -1.54 -4.40 -14.31
N THR A 192 -0.59 -5.02 -15.01
CA THR A 192 -0.88 -5.80 -16.22
C THR A 192 -1.27 -7.21 -15.81
N SER A 193 -2.53 -7.58 -16.04
CA SER A 193 -3.01 -8.91 -15.73
C SER A 193 -2.37 -9.97 -16.66
N PRO A 194 -2.34 -11.25 -16.24
CA PRO A 194 -1.92 -12.39 -17.05
C PRO A 194 -2.71 -12.58 -18.36
N THR A 195 -3.87 -11.93 -18.49
CA THR A 195 -4.65 -11.86 -19.74
C THR A 195 -4.39 -10.57 -20.53
N HIS A 196 -3.24 -9.92 -20.29
CA HIS A 196 -2.81 -8.64 -20.86
C HIS A 196 -3.83 -7.49 -20.72
N ARG A 197 -4.50 -7.38 -19.55
CA ARG A 197 -5.38 -6.25 -19.25
C ARG A 197 -4.72 -5.28 -18.27
N SER A 198 -4.82 -3.99 -18.53
CA SER A 198 -4.36 -2.94 -17.62
C SER A 198 -5.41 -2.70 -16.52
N ILE A 199 -5.28 -3.38 -15.39
CA ILE A 199 -6.19 -3.24 -14.24
C ILE A 199 -5.60 -2.24 -13.24
N TRP A 200 -6.29 -1.13 -13.04
CA TRP A 200 -5.93 -0.12 -12.06
C TRP A 200 -6.75 -0.29 -10.78
N ASN A 201 -6.09 -0.16 -9.63
CA ASN A 201 -6.75 -0.15 -8.34
C ASN A 201 -6.66 1.21 -7.68
N PHE A 202 -7.68 1.53 -6.87
CA PHE A 202 -7.79 2.78 -6.14
C PHE A 202 -8.16 2.44 -4.71
N VAL A 203 -7.25 2.71 -3.77
CA VAL A 203 -7.33 2.32 -2.36
C VAL A 203 -7.40 3.57 -1.51
N ILE A 204 -8.40 3.63 -0.62
CA ILE A 204 -8.52 4.68 0.39
C ILE A 204 -7.86 4.19 1.68
N MET A 205 -6.96 5.00 2.21
CA MET A 205 -6.29 4.79 3.49
C MET A 205 -6.75 5.87 4.47
N THR A 206 -7.17 5.47 5.66
CA THR A 206 -7.63 6.38 6.72
C THR A 206 -6.47 6.83 7.62
N PRO A 207 -6.62 7.95 8.37
CA PRO A 207 -5.72 8.29 9.47
C PRO A 207 -5.57 7.15 10.50
N SER A 208 -6.62 6.35 10.70
CA SER A 208 -6.62 5.16 11.57
C SER A 208 -5.96 3.92 10.96
N ARG A 209 -5.22 4.05 9.85
CA ARG A 209 -4.50 2.98 9.14
C ARG A 209 -5.38 1.83 8.65
N GLU A 210 -6.68 2.08 8.43
CA GLU A 210 -7.57 1.14 7.76
C GLU A 210 -7.48 1.33 6.24
N GLU A 211 -7.35 0.23 5.50
CA GLU A 211 -7.23 0.23 4.03
C GLU A 211 -8.50 -0.33 3.38
N TYR A 212 -9.00 0.35 2.36
CA TYR A 212 -10.23 -0.01 1.66
C TYR A 212 -10.09 0.14 0.14
N LEU A 213 -10.27 -0.95 -0.61
CA LEU A 213 -10.38 -0.88 -2.07
C LEU A 213 -11.65 -0.10 -2.46
N TYR A 214 -11.48 1.07 -3.06
CA TYR A 214 -12.58 1.92 -3.48
C TYR A 214 -13.14 1.52 -4.85
N LYS A 215 -12.26 1.22 -5.81
CA LYS A 215 -12.65 0.85 -7.19
C LYS A 215 -11.53 0.04 -7.88
N LEU A 216 -11.91 -0.85 -8.80
CA LEU A 216 -11.02 -1.35 -9.86
C LEU A 216 -11.49 -0.78 -11.20
N GLN A 217 -10.55 -0.50 -12.11
CA GLN A 217 -10.87 -0.08 -13.48
C GLN A 217 -10.03 -0.86 -14.50
N ASP A 218 -10.68 -1.30 -15.58
CA ASP A 218 -9.99 -1.84 -16.76
C ASP A 218 -9.66 -0.64 -17.68
N LEU A 219 -8.40 -0.24 -17.73
CA LEU A 219 -7.93 0.87 -18.57
C LEU A 219 -7.26 0.37 -19.87
N SER A 220 -7.51 -0.88 -20.27
CA SER A 220 -6.87 -1.50 -21.45
C SER A 220 -7.21 -0.82 -22.79
N GLU A 221 -8.35 -0.11 -22.87
CA GLU A 221 -8.81 0.52 -24.11
C GLU A 221 -8.12 1.86 -24.43
N HIS A 222 -7.32 2.40 -23.50
CA HIS A 222 -6.74 3.75 -23.59
C HIS A 222 -5.24 3.72 -23.33
N SER A 223 -4.48 4.58 -24.04
CA SER A 223 -3.07 4.80 -23.71
C SER A 223 -2.96 5.56 -22.40
N HIS A 224 -2.18 5.03 -21.44
CA HIS A 224 -2.00 5.62 -20.09
C HIS A 224 -1.09 6.85 -20.10
N THR A 225 -1.46 7.86 -20.88
CA THR A 225 -0.84 9.18 -20.83
C THR A 225 -1.09 9.83 -19.48
N GLY A 226 -0.19 10.73 -19.04
CA GLY A 226 -0.37 11.44 -17.76
C GLY A 226 -1.69 12.22 -17.69
N ASN A 227 -2.17 12.74 -18.81
CA ASN A 227 -3.46 13.45 -18.89
C ASN A 227 -4.65 12.51 -18.67
N TYR A 228 -4.67 11.35 -19.34
CA TYR A 228 -5.75 10.37 -19.18
C TYR A 228 -5.78 9.77 -17.77
N VAL A 229 -4.61 9.45 -17.21
CA VAL A 229 -4.50 8.96 -15.83
C VAL A 229 -4.97 10.04 -14.84
N ALA A 230 -4.64 11.32 -15.06
CA ALA A 230 -5.16 12.44 -14.26
C ALA A 230 -6.67 12.65 -14.39
N GLU A 231 -7.27 12.41 -15.56
CA GLU A 231 -8.72 12.44 -15.75
C GLU A 231 -9.40 11.38 -14.87
N VAL A 232 -8.94 10.12 -14.95
CA VAL A 232 -9.47 9.00 -14.17
C VAL A 232 -9.30 9.21 -12.65
N ILE A 233 -8.16 9.74 -12.19
CA ILE A 233 -7.95 10.10 -10.78
C ILE A 233 -8.88 11.26 -10.38
N GLY A 234 -9.02 12.26 -11.25
CA GLY A 234 -9.88 13.42 -11.03
C GLY A 234 -11.35 13.03 -10.81
N GLU A 235 -11.89 12.12 -11.62
CA GLU A 235 -13.26 11.58 -11.41
C GLU A 235 -13.43 10.96 -10.02
N ILE A 236 -12.42 10.23 -9.54
CA ILE A 236 -12.45 9.57 -8.23
C ILE A 236 -12.38 10.61 -7.10
N ILE A 237 -11.51 11.61 -7.24
CA ILE A 237 -11.40 12.73 -6.30
C ILE A 237 -12.73 13.48 -6.17
N GLU A 238 -13.41 13.79 -7.29
CA GLU A 238 -14.72 14.46 -7.25
C GLU A 238 -15.81 13.58 -6.59
N ARG A 239 -15.79 12.26 -6.82
CA ARG A 239 -16.75 11.32 -6.22
C ARG A 239 -16.56 11.13 -4.72
N ILE A 240 -15.30 11.15 -4.23
CA ILE A 240 -14.97 11.10 -2.81
C ILE A 240 -15.18 12.48 -2.14
N GLY A 241 -14.97 13.54 -2.90
CA GLY A 241 -14.96 14.94 -2.47
C GLY A 241 -13.52 15.40 -2.20
N PRO A 242 -12.97 16.41 -2.91
CA PRO A 242 -11.57 16.81 -2.77
C PRO A 242 -11.19 17.23 -1.35
N ASN A 243 -12.10 17.88 -0.61
CA ASN A 243 -11.89 18.30 0.78
C ASN A 243 -11.78 17.13 1.78
N LYS A 244 -12.02 15.88 1.36
CA LYS A 244 -11.84 14.67 2.18
C LYS A 244 -10.44 14.08 2.06
N ILE A 245 -9.73 14.40 0.97
CA ILE A 245 -8.43 13.83 0.62
C ILE A 245 -7.34 14.81 1.03
N LEU A 246 -6.40 14.36 1.86
CA LEU A 246 -5.20 15.12 2.21
C LEU A 246 -4.04 14.82 1.27
N ALA A 247 -3.95 13.60 0.75
CA ALA A 247 -2.83 13.16 -0.08
C ALA A 247 -3.23 12.15 -1.16
N ILE A 248 -2.48 12.13 -2.25
CA ILE A 248 -2.43 11.03 -3.21
C ILE A 248 -1.07 10.35 -3.15
N VAL A 249 -1.03 9.03 -3.30
CA VAL A 249 0.23 8.26 -3.35
C VAL A 249 0.21 7.21 -4.45
N SER A 250 1.31 7.12 -5.20
CA SER A 250 1.50 6.16 -6.28
C SER A 250 2.99 6.00 -6.59
N ASP A 251 3.31 5.12 -7.53
CA ASP A 251 4.66 4.86 -8.03
C ASP A 251 5.30 6.10 -8.70
N ASN A 252 6.51 5.94 -9.28
CA ASN A 252 7.20 7.03 -9.99
C ASN A 252 7.30 6.83 -11.51
N ALA A 253 6.44 6.01 -12.12
CA ALA A 253 6.37 5.89 -13.57
C ALA A 253 6.11 7.27 -14.21
N SER A 254 6.71 7.53 -15.37
CA SER A 254 6.74 8.87 -15.97
C SER A 254 5.35 9.45 -16.24
N ASN A 255 4.40 8.62 -16.65
CA ASN A 255 2.99 8.98 -16.83
C ASN A 255 2.29 9.24 -15.48
N VAL A 256 2.44 8.37 -14.49
CA VAL A 256 1.87 8.49 -13.14
C VAL A 256 2.37 9.75 -12.44
N ARG A 257 3.68 10.02 -12.50
CA ARG A 257 4.30 11.23 -11.95
C ARG A 257 3.72 12.50 -12.56
N ASN A 258 3.51 12.51 -13.89
CA ASN A 258 2.87 13.63 -14.57
C ASN A 258 1.40 13.76 -14.18
N ALA A 259 0.67 12.65 -14.04
CA ALA A 259 -0.71 12.66 -13.56
C ALA A 259 -0.83 13.24 -12.13
N ARG A 260 0.04 12.81 -11.21
CA ARG A 260 0.09 13.34 -9.84
C ARG A 260 0.33 14.86 -9.81
N LYS A 261 1.21 15.39 -10.67
CA LYS A 261 1.43 16.85 -10.81
C LYS A 261 0.18 17.59 -11.29
N ILE A 262 -0.50 17.08 -12.33
CA ILE A 262 -1.74 17.67 -12.84
C ILE A 262 -2.83 17.70 -11.75
N ILE A 263 -2.91 16.66 -10.91
CA ILE A 263 -3.84 16.62 -9.78
C ILE A 263 -3.45 17.63 -8.68
N GLU A 264 -2.17 17.79 -8.36
CA GLU A 264 -1.67 18.78 -7.40
C GLU A 264 -1.94 20.23 -7.85
N GLU A 265 -1.74 20.52 -9.15
CA GLU A 265 -2.09 21.80 -9.76
C GLU A 265 -3.60 22.07 -9.73
N LYS A 266 -4.43 21.04 -9.99
CA LYS A 266 -5.90 21.14 -9.99
C LYS A 266 -6.50 21.24 -8.58
N TYR A 267 -5.88 20.62 -7.59
CA TYR A 267 -6.34 20.56 -6.20
C TYR A 267 -5.21 20.90 -5.21
N PRO A 268 -4.84 22.19 -5.02
CA PRO A 268 -3.65 22.59 -4.24
C PRO A 268 -3.61 22.15 -2.76
N ASN A 269 -4.75 21.70 -2.22
CA ASN A 269 -4.86 21.15 -0.87
C ASN A 269 -4.48 19.66 -0.79
N ILE A 270 -4.54 18.92 -1.90
CA ILE A 270 -4.18 17.51 -1.99
C ILE A 270 -2.66 17.40 -2.22
N LYS A 271 -1.97 16.75 -1.28
CA LYS A 271 -0.52 16.57 -1.35
C LYS A 271 -0.13 15.45 -2.30
N ASN A 272 0.79 15.77 -3.20
CA ASN A 272 1.46 14.80 -4.04
C ASN A 272 2.52 14.05 -3.23
N VAL A 273 2.29 12.76 -3.00
CA VAL A 273 3.22 11.86 -2.33
C VAL A 273 3.69 10.80 -3.33
N ARG A 274 4.98 10.49 -3.28
CA ARG A 274 5.58 9.40 -4.04
C ARG A 274 5.72 8.19 -3.13
N CYS A 275 5.43 7.00 -3.64
CA CYS A 275 5.66 5.75 -2.92
C CYS A 275 7.15 5.60 -2.56
N ILE A 276 7.45 5.70 -1.27
CA ILE A 276 8.82 5.56 -0.74
C ILE A 276 9.37 4.15 -0.95
N ALA A 277 8.55 3.10 -0.78
CA ALA A 277 8.97 1.70 -0.90
C ALA A 277 9.48 1.40 -2.31
N HIS A 278 8.71 1.81 -3.33
CA HIS A 278 9.12 1.75 -4.73
C HIS A 278 10.43 2.53 -4.97
N ALA A 279 10.59 3.71 -4.37
CA ALA A 279 11.81 4.49 -4.56
C ALA A 279 13.06 3.89 -3.90
N VAL A 280 12.92 3.27 -2.72
CA VAL A 280 14.01 2.51 -2.08
C VAL A 280 14.35 1.26 -2.90
N ASN A 281 13.35 0.62 -3.52
CA ASN A 281 13.60 -0.46 -4.48
C ASN A 281 14.36 0.05 -5.73
N LEU A 282 14.03 1.23 -6.26
CA LEU A 282 14.79 1.85 -7.36
C LEU A 282 16.25 2.15 -7.00
N ILE A 283 16.56 2.54 -5.76
CA ILE A 283 17.95 2.68 -5.28
C ILE A 283 18.70 1.35 -5.45
N ALA A 284 18.11 0.22 -5.05
CA ALA A 284 18.72 -1.10 -5.22
C ALA A 284 18.93 -1.44 -6.71
N CYS A 285 17.94 -1.16 -7.57
CA CYS A 285 18.05 -1.35 -9.02
C CYS A 285 19.16 -0.49 -9.64
N ASP A 286 19.31 0.76 -9.22
CA ASP A 286 20.31 1.69 -9.75
C ASP A 286 21.73 1.35 -9.29
N ILE A 287 21.91 0.95 -8.02
CA ILE A 287 23.18 0.41 -7.51
C ILE A 287 23.65 -0.80 -8.35
N LEU A 288 22.72 -1.66 -8.74
CA LEU A 288 23.00 -2.84 -9.57
C LEU A 288 23.35 -2.53 -11.03
N LYS A 289 23.26 -1.28 -11.51
CA LYS A 289 23.65 -0.90 -12.88
C LYS A 289 25.16 -0.74 -13.07
N GLU A 290 25.93 -0.58 -11.99
CA GLU A 290 27.39 -0.53 -12.09
C GLU A 290 27.97 -1.91 -12.50
N SER A 291 29.10 -1.91 -13.20
CA SER A 291 29.74 -3.10 -13.77
C SER A 291 30.07 -4.21 -12.77
N PHE A 292 30.28 -3.90 -11.48
CA PHE A 292 30.40 -4.85 -10.39
C PHE A 292 29.05 -5.51 -10.08
N GLY A 293 28.02 -4.69 -9.85
CA GLY A 293 26.66 -5.11 -9.51
C GLY A 293 26.02 -5.97 -10.61
N ASP A 294 26.01 -5.49 -11.86
CA ASP A 294 25.44 -6.19 -13.01
C ASP A 294 26.12 -7.56 -13.25
N ARG A 295 27.46 -7.59 -13.17
CA ARG A 295 28.26 -8.81 -13.33
C ARG A 295 27.93 -9.85 -12.26
N LEU A 296 27.71 -9.43 -11.01
CA LEU A 296 27.31 -10.34 -9.93
C LEU A 296 25.85 -10.78 -10.08
N LEU A 297 24.94 -9.88 -10.43
CA LEU A 297 23.53 -10.19 -10.65
C LEU A 297 23.37 -11.26 -11.75
N ARG A 298 24.10 -11.16 -12.87
CA ARG A 298 24.11 -12.18 -13.93
C ARG A 298 24.63 -13.55 -13.46
N LYS A 299 25.60 -13.56 -12.55
CA LYS A 299 26.10 -14.79 -11.90
C LYS A 299 25.05 -15.39 -10.96
N VAL A 300 24.45 -14.58 -10.08
CA VAL A 300 23.39 -15.01 -9.16
C VAL A 300 22.17 -15.55 -9.92
N ASN A 301 21.72 -14.84 -10.96
CA ASN A 301 20.61 -15.29 -11.80
C ASN A 301 20.94 -16.61 -12.51
N THR A 302 22.20 -16.84 -12.92
CA THR A 302 22.63 -18.14 -13.44
C THR A 302 22.50 -19.26 -12.39
N LEU A 303 22.76 -18.99 -11.11
CA LEU A 303 22.54 -19.95 -10.03
C LEU A 303 21.04 -20.18 -9.78
N ALA A 304 20.26 -19.10 -9.63
CA ALA A 304 18.82 -19.16 -9.38
C ALA A 304 18.09 -19.96 -10.49
N SER A 305 18.33 -19.62 -11.76
CA SER A 305 17.77 -20.37 -12.90
C SER A 305 18.25 -21.81 -12.94
N PHE A 306 19.46 -22.14 -12.48
CA PHE A 306 19.92 -23.53 -12.43
C PHE A 306 19.16 -24.33 -11.38
N PHE A 307 19.04 -23.82 -10.15
CA PHE A 307 18.34 -24.53 -9.08
C PHE A 307 16.83 -24.62 -9.31
N LYS A 308 16.20 -23.62 -9.95
CA LYS A 308 14.78 -23.68 -10.38
C LYS A 308 14.54 -24.76 -11.45
N ASN A 309 15.43 -24.88 -12.44
CA ASN A 309 15.23 -25.80 -13.57
C ASN A 309 15.80 -27.23 -13.36
N SER A 310 16.70 -27.44 -12.41
CA SER A 310 17.31 -28.75 -12.14
C SER A 310 16.56 -29.49 -11.04
N HIS A 311 15.71 -30.47 -11.40
CA HIS A 311 14.92 -31.22 -10.41
C HIS A 311 15.78 -31.82 -9.27
N GLN A 312 16.96 -32.39 -9.57
CA GLN A 312 17.82 -32.99 -8.56
C GLN A 312 18.50 -31.95 -7.67
N ALA A 313 19.07 -30.89 -8.25
CA ALA A 313 19.77 -29.86 -7.48
C ALA A 313 18.78 -28.98 -6.68
N GLY A 314 17.63 -28.67 -7.26
CA GLY A 314 16.50 -28.00 -6.60
C GLY A 314 15.98 -28.81 -5.43
N ALA A 315 15.68 -30.09 -5.61
CA ALA A 315 15.23 -30.95 -4.50
C ALA A 315 16.27 -31.04 -3.36
N LYS A 316 17.57 -31.12 -3.67
CA LYS A 316 18.63 -31.08 -2.65
C LYS A 316 18.69 -29.73 -1.93
N LEU A 317 18.54 -28.62 -2.64
CA LEU A 317 18.48 -27.28 -2.04
C LEU A 317 17.25 -27.17 -1.10
N THR A 318 16.07 -27.61 -1.52
CA THR A 318 14.86 -27.65 -0.70
C THR A 318 15.02 -28.54 0.54
N GLN A 319 15.72 -29.68 0.40
CA GLN A 319 16.06 -30.54 1.54
C GLN A 319 16.93 -29.80 2.55
N LEU A 320 18.04 -29.19 2.12
CA LEU A 320 18.93 -28.45 3.01
C LEU A 320 18.24 -27.25 3.67
N ILE A 321 17.35 -26.55 2.95
CA ILE A 321 16.50 -25.48 3.50
C ILE A 321 15.65 -25.98 4.67
N LYS A 322 15.05 -27.17 4.54
CA LYS A 322 14.25 -27.81 5.60
C LYS A 322 15.12 -28.30 6.76
N GLU A 323 16.26 -28.92 6.49
CA GLU A 323 17.18 -29.44 7.51
C GLU A 323 17.79 -28.31 8.35
N ASN A 324 18.07 -27.15 7.75
CA ASN A 324 18.60 -25.96 8.44
C ASN A 324 17.48 -25.05 9.01
N SER A 325 16.20 -25.47 8.98
CA SER A 325 15.03 -24.70 9.44
C SER A 325 14.96 -23.27 8.88
N ILE A 326 15.26 -23.09 7.60
CA ILE A 326 15.34 -21.76 6.98
C ILE A 326 13.95 -21.32 6.51
N HIS A 327 13.45 -20.23 7.09
CA HIS A 327 12.21 -19.59 6.67
C HIS A 327 12.46 -18.54 5.56
N GLY A 328 11.46 -18.31 4.70
CA GLY A 328 11.49 -17.26 3.66
C GLY A 328 12.32 -17.57 2.41
N GLY A 329 12.60 -18.84 2.13
CA GLY A 329 13.11 -19.32 0.84
C GLY A 329 14.46 -18.76 0.37
N GLY A 330 14.73 -18.96 -0.92
CA GLY A 330 15.91 -18.49 -1.64
C GLY A 330 17.22 -19.24 -1.36
N ILE A 331 18.20 -19.04 -2.24
CA ILE A 331 19.54 -19.63 -2.10
C ILE A 331 20.34 -18.83 -1.07
N LYS A 332 20.75 -19.45 0.04
CA LYS A 332 21.69 -18.83 1.00
C LYS A 332 23.14 -19.18 0.65
N LEU A 333 24.07 -18.27 0.99
CA LEU A 333 25.50 -18.41 0.65
C LEU A 333 26.12 -19.70 1.23
N TYR A 334 25.84 -20.00 2.51
CA TYR A 334 26.33 -21.21 3.16
C TYR A 334 25.72 -22.51 2.61
N LEU A 335 24.51 -22.46 2.03
CA LEU A 335 23.91 -23.62 1.36
C LEU A 335 24.62 -23.93 0.04
N LEU A 336 25.02 -22.90 -0.71
CA LEU A 336 25.90 -23.06 -1.86
C LEU A 336 27.21 -23.73 -1.43
N GLU A 337 27.87 -23.19 -0.40
CA GLU A 337 29.11 -23.75 0.17
C GLU A 337 28.97 -25.24 0.57
N GLN A 338 27.85 -25.63 1.21
CA GLN A 338 27.53 -27.03 1.53
C GLN A 338 27.33 -27.90 0.28
N ILE A 339 26.57 -27.45 -0.73
CA ILE A 339 26.33 -28.20 -1.97
C ILE A 339 27.63 -28.38 -2.77
N ILE A 340 28.49 -27.36 -2.81
CA ILE A 340 29.80 -27.44 -3.49
C ILE A 340 30.69 -28.47 -2.79
N THR A 341 30.74 -28.44 -1.46
CA THR A 341 31.63 -29.29 -0.66
C THR A 341 31.20 -30.76 -0.72
N ASN A 342 29.90 -31.03 -0.61
CA ASN A 342 29.38 -32.38 -0.39
C ASN A 342 28.77 -33.04 -1.65
N GLU A 343 28.32 -32.25 -2.64
CA GLU A 343 27.44 -32.70 -3.73
C GLU A 343 27.82 -32.05 -5.09
N SER A 344 29.11 -31.77 -5.32
CA SER A 344 29.59 -31.07 -6.52
C SER A 344 29.24 -31.75 -7.87
N ASN A 345 28.91 -33.05 -7.83
CA ASN A 345 28.37 -33.84 -8.93
C ASN A 345 26.98 -33.35 -9.39
N LEU A 346 26.18 -32.72 -8.53
CA LEU A 346 24.87 -32.16 -8.87
C LEU A 346 24.98 -30.85 -9.67
N LEU A 347 26.16 -30.21 -9.73
CA LEU A 347 26.36 -28.91 -10.36
C LEU A 347 26.89 -29.05 -11.80
N ASN A 348 26.31 -28.30 -12.74
CA ASN A 348 26.81 -28.22 -14.12
C ASN A 348 28.05 -27.31 -14.23
N ASP A 349 28.77 -27.41 -15.35
CA ASP A 349 30.04 -26.69 -15.53
C ASP A 349 29.88 -25.15 -15.58
N LYS A 350 28.70 -24.65 -15.99
CA LYS A 350 28.42 -23.21 -15.97
C LYS A 350 28.35 -22.70 -14.53
N VAL A 351 27.66 -23.43 -13.66
CA VAL A 351 27.53 -23.14 -12.23
C VAL A 351 28.87 -23.30 -11.51
N LYS A 352 29.62 -24.38 -11.79
CA LYS A 352 30.98 -24.58 -11.26
C LYS A 352 31.89 -23.40 -11.60
N ARG A 353 31.94 -22.96 -12.86
CA ARG A 353 32.73 -21.78 -13.27
C ARG A 353 32.30 -20.48 -12.58
N VAL A 354 31.00 -20.25 -12.39
CA VAL A 354 30.50 -19.06 -11.67
C VAL A 354 31.02 -19.06 -10.23
N ILE A 355 30.87 -20.17 -9.53
CA ILE A 355 31.23 -20.31 -8.12
C ILE A 355 32.74 -20.31 -7.90
N GLN A 356 33.49 -20.96 -8.79
CA GLN A 356 34.96 -20.99 -8.78
C GLN A 356 35.59 -19.69 -9.30
N THR A 357 34.80 -18.67 -9.65
CA THR A 357 35.37 -17.36 -9.99
C THR A 357 36.01 -16.75 -8.74
N ARG A 358 37.26 -16.31 -8.85
CA ARG A 358 37.98 -15.59 -7.78
C ARG A 358 37.09 -14.48 -7.20
N ASN A 359 37.13 -14.34 -5.87
CA ASN A 359 36.38 -13.37 -5.07
C ASN A 359 34.84 -13.45 -5.16
N PHE A 360 34.25 -14.47 -5.81
CA PHE A 360 32.78 -14.54 -5.94
C PHE A 360 32.01 -14.47 -4.61
N PHE A 361 32.51 -15.14 -3.58
CA PHE A 361 31.85 -15.15 -2.26
C PHE A 361 32.04 -13.83 -1.49
N SER A 362 33.23 -13.22 -1.53
CA SER A 362 33.47 -11.92 -0.89
C SER A 362 32.73 -10.79 -1.61
N ASP A 363 32.76 -10.77 -2.95
CA ASP A 363 31.97 -9.87 -3.79
C ASP A 363 30.47 -9.94 -3.44
N LEU A 364 29.93 -11.15 -3.22
CA LEU A 364 28.53 -11.35 -2.81
C LEU A 364 28.25 -10.90 -1.37
N ARG A 365 29.17 -11.08 -0.42
CA ARG A 365 29.01 -10.59 0.96
C ARG A 365 28.90 -9.06 0.95
N ILE A 366 29.74 -8.38 0.18
CA ILE A 366 29.74 -6.91 0.08
C ILE A 366 28.49 -6.40 -0.63
N LEU A 367 28.07 -7.02 -1.74
CA LEU A 367 26.80 -6.68 -2.39
C LEU A 367 25.61 -6.93 -1.46
N SER A 368 25.64 -7.99 -0.65
CA SER A 368 24.61 -8.26 0.37
C SER A 368 24.63 -7.24 1.51
N PHE A 369 25.80 -6.71 1.90
CA PHE A 369 25.91 -5.65 2.90
C PHE A 369 25.20 -4.36 2.43
N VAL A 370 25.31 -4.01 1.15
CA VAL A 370 24.61 -2.87 0.54
C VAL A 370 23.11 -3.12 0.36
N LEU A 371 22.71 -4.30 -0.14
CA LEU A 371 21.32 -4.57 -0.52
C LEU A 371 20.41 -5.00 0.64
N ASN A 372 20.94 -5.62 1.70
CA ASN A 372 20.14 -6.07 2.84
C ASN A 372 19.46 -4.91 3.63
N PRO A 373 20.14 -3.78 3.90
CA PRO A 373 19.50 -2.57 4.43
C PRO A 373 18.35 -2.07 3.55
N LEU A 374 18.55 -2.02 2.23
CA LEU A 374 17.54 -1.59 1.26
C LEU A 374 16.31 -2.51 1.31
N ARG A 375 16.52 -3.83 1.32
CA ARG A 375 15.44 -4.82 1.52
C ARG A 375 14.69 -4.60 2.83
N LYS A 376 15.41 -4.42 3.96
CA LYS A 376 14.78 -4.17 5.27
C LYS A 376 13.96 -2.89 5.27
N ALA A 377 14.47 -1.82 4.64
CA ALA A 377 13.78 -0.56 4.50
C ALA A 377 12.50 -0.70 3.65
N VAL A 378 12.55 -1.38 2.49
CA VAL A 378 11.34 -1.67 1.69
C VAL A 378 10.29 -2.39 2.53
N LEU A 379 10.63 -3.53 3.16
CA LEU A 379 9.69 -4.31 3.97
C LEU A 379 9.08 -3.52 5.14
N ALA A 380 9.85 -2.64 5.79
CA ALA A 380 9.34 -1.77 6.84
C ALA A 380 8.40 -0.68 6.30
N LEU A 381 8.75 -0.09 5.16
CA LEU A 381 8.04 1.03 4.54
C LEU A 381 6.79 0.61 3.76
N GLU A 382 6.66 -0.67 3.40
CA GLU A 382 5.44 -1.27 2.86
C GLU A 382 4.37 -1.53 3.94
N SER A 383 4.71 -1.41 5.23
CA SER A 383 3.75 -1.57 6.31
C SER A 383 2.60 -0.56 6.21
N ARG A 384 1.38 -1.01 6.54
CA ARG A 384 0.20 -0.12 6.72
C ARG A 384 0.41 0.93 7.82
N SER A 385 1.36 0.73 8.72
CA SER A 385 1.71 1.63 9.82
C SER A 385 2.88 2.56 9.53
N ALA A 386 3.47 2.50 8.32
CA ALA A 386 4.57 3.39 7.97
C ALA A 386 4.09 4.84 7.85
N THR A 387 4.85 5.77 8.41
CA THR A 387 4.59 7.22 8.34
C THR A 387 5.66 7.93 7.51
N LEU A 388 5.44 9.21 7.18
CA LEU A 388 6.48 10.08 6.59
C LEU A 388 7.74 10.19 7.48
N GLY A 389 7.62 10.04 8.81
CA GLY A 389 8.75 9.98 9.72
C GLY A 389 9.57 8.70 9.57
N ASP A 390 8.91 7.54 9.45
CA ASP A 390 9.58 6.26 9.19
C ASP A 390 10.31 6.26 7.83
N CYS A 391 9.81 7.02 6.85
CA CYS A 391 10.50 7.25 5.57
C CYS A 391 11.84 7.93 5.78
N PHE A 392 11.85 9.08 6.45
CA PHE A 392 13.07 9.85 6.69
C PHE A 392 14.06 9.05 7.55
N LEU A 393 13.60 8.34 8.59
CA LEU A 393 14.41 7.42 9.38
C LEU A 393 15.05 6.31 8.53
N SER A 394 14.30 5.74 7.59
CA SER A 394 14.83 4.73 6.69
C SER A 394 15.92 5.30 5.78
N LEU A 395 15.71 6.49 5.22
CA LEU A 395 16.72 7.21 4.42
C LEU A 395 17.99 7.50 5.25
N ILE A 396 17.85 8.01 6.48
CA ILE A 396 18.97 8.22 7.42
C ILE A 396 19.78 6.92 7.62
N ARG A 397 19.10 5.81 7.93
CA ARG A 397 19.75 4.51 8.20
C ARG A 397 20.49 3.97 6.97
N LEU A 398 19.90 4.08 5.78
CA LEU A 398 20.54 3.65 4.53
C LEU A 398 21.84 4.44 4.27
N SER A 399 21.84 5.75 4.53
CA SER A 399 23.04 6.60 4.40
C SER A 399 24.12 6.26 5.41
N ALA A 400 23.75 5.99 6.66
CA ALA A 400 24.68 5.56 7.69
C ALA A 400 25.36 4.21 7.35
N VAL A 401 24.63 3.24 6.76
CA VAL A 401 25.24 1.99 6.27
C VAL A 401 26.24 2.25 5.14
N LEU A 402 25.92 3.14 4.20
CA LEU A 402 26.82 3.39 3.07
C LEU A 402 28.06 4.21 3.44
N LYS A 403 27.98 5.05 4.49
CA LYS A 403 29.17 5.62 5.13
C LYS A 403 30.10 4.55 5.72
N GLN A 404 29.55 3.42 6.18
CA GLN A 404 30.31 2.28 6.70
C GLN A 404 30.91 1.38 5.60
N LEU A 405 30.72 1.69 4.31
CA LEU A 405 31.41 0.94 3.25
C LEU A 405 32.94 1.14 3.32
N PRO A 406 33.73 0.05 3.33
CA PRO A 406 35.19 0.12 3.40
C PRO A 406 35.78 1.02 2.31
N LYS A 407 36.66 1.96 2.69
CA LYS A 407 37.32 2.86 1.72
C LYS A 407 38.23 2.12 0.74
N SER A 408 38.81 0.99 1.13
CA SER A 408 39.64 0.11 0.28
C SER A 408 38.85 -0.60 -0.82
N PHE A 409 37.54 -0.81 -0.64
CA PHE A 409 36.78 -1.66 -1.54
C PHE A 409 36.20 -0.90 -2.74
N ASN A 410 36.67 -1.26 -3.94
CA ASN A 410 36.11 -0.88 -5.25
C ASN A 410 35.55 0.55 -5.28
N GLN A 411 36.46 1.54 -5.27
CA GLN A 411 36.11 2.97 -5.18
C GLN A 411 35.09 3.41 -6.26
N ASN A 412 35.08 2.78 -7.44
CA ASN A 412 34.09 3.06 -8.49
C ASN A 412 32.67 2.63 -8.07
N PHE A 413 32.51 1.42 -7.54
CA PHE A 413 31.22 0.96 -7.01
C PHE A 413 30.79 1.75 -5.77
N ARG A 414 31.74 2.09 -4.88
CA ARG A 414 31.50 2.96 -3.71
C ARG A 414 30.98 4.34 -4.15
N ASN A 415 31.69 5.02 -5.05
CA ASN A 415 31.28 6.30 -5.64
C ASN A 415 29.92 6.21 -6.35
N HIS A 416 29.66 5.13 -7.08
CA HIS A 416 28.36 4.89 -7.72
C HIS A 416 27.22 4.79 -6.69
N CYS A 417 27.42 4.05 -5.59
CA CYS A 417 26.45 3.99 -4.49
C CYS A 417 26.18 5.38 -3.88
N PHE A 418 27.22 6.18 -3.62
CA PHE A 418 27.05 7.55 -3.12
C PHE A 418 26.29 8.45 -4.11
N ASN A 419 26.59 8.35 -5.41
CA ASN A 419 25.88 9.09 -6.46
C ASN A 419 24.40 8.72 -6.54
N VAL A 420 24.09 7.42 -6.66
CA VAL A 420 22.71 6.93 -6.69
C VAL A 420 21.92 7.38 -5.46
N MET A 421 22.51 7.29 -4.27
CA MET A 421 21.85 7.77 -3.06
C MET A 421 21.61 9.27 -3.08
N ASN A 422 22.63 10.07 -3.41
CA ASN A 422 22.51 11.53 -3.45
C ASN A 422 21.48 11.99 -4.50
N GLU A 423 21.42 11.35 -5.66
CA GLU A 423 20.39 11.60 -6.68
C GLU A 423 18.99 11.20 -6.18
N ARG A 424 18.83 9.98 -5.66
CA ARG A 424 17.53 9.46 -5.19
C ARG A 424 17.02 10.16 -3.95
N PHE A 425 17.90 10.66 -3.09
CA PHE A 425 17.53 11.38 -1.88
C PHE A 425 17.08 12.81 -2.17
N LYS A 426 17.65 13.46 -3.19
CA LYS A 426 17.12 14.75 -3.71
C LYS A 426 15.67 14.62 -4.19
N GLU A 427 15.24 13.44 -4.63
CA GLU A 427 13.82 13.18 -4.95
C GLU A 427 12.89 13.12 -3.72
N PHE A 428 13.45 13.17 -2.50
CA PHE A 428 12.76 13.27 -1.20
C PHE A 428 13.20 14.51 -0.41
N ASP A 429 13.86 15.48 -1.06
CA ASP A 429 14.24 16.77 -0.50
C ASP A 429 13.02 17.69 -0.34
N ASP A 430 12.13 17.32 0.59
CA ASP A 430 10.91 18.05 0.91
C ASP A 430 10.73 18.10 2.43
N ASP A 431 10.50 19.32 2.95
CA ASP A 431 10.45 19.59 4.37
C ASP A 431 9.41 18.74 5.11
N LYS A 432 8.34 18.28 4.43
CA LYS A 432 7.30 17.45 5.05
C LYS A 432 7.83 16.13 5.63
N TYR A 433 8.90 15.56 5.08
CA TYR A 433 9.50 14.33 5.61
C TYR A 433 10.28 14.60 6.90
N ILE A 434 11.17 15.59 6.90
CA ILE A 434 11.98 15.95 8.08
C ILE A 434 11.12 16.55 9.21
N THR A 435 10.07 17.30 8.87
CA THR A 435 9.08 17.81 9.83
C THR A 435 8.25 16.68 10.44
N CYS A 436 7.77 15.70 9.64
CA CYS A 436 7.07 14.55 10.20
C CYS A 436 7.98 13.66 11.06
N PHE A 437 9.27 13.55 10.71
CA PHE A 437 10.25 12.85 11.53
C PHE A 437 10.51 13.56 12.87
N PHE A 438 10.69 14.89 12.86
CA PHE A 438 10.88 15.68 14.07
C PHE A 438 9.68 15.64 15.02
N LEU A 439 8.47 15.77 14.48
CA LEU A 439 7.24 15.79 15.27
C LEU A 439 6.86 14.41 15.86
N ASP A 440 7.45 13.32 15.37
CA ASP A 440 7.20 11.97 15.88
C ASP A 440 7.92 11.76 17.24
N PRO A 441 7.18 11.51 18.34
CA PRO A 441 7.79 11.31 19.66
C PRO A 441 8.79 10.16 19.72
N ARG A 442 8.71 9.18 18.80
CA ARG A 442 9.68 8.06 18.69
C ARG A 442 11.07 8.53 18.26
N PHE A 443 11.17 9.65 17.55
CA PHE A 443 12.41 10.12 16.91
C PHE A 443 12.93 11.45 17.46
N ARG A 444 12.21 12.05 18.42
CA ARG A 444 12.57 13.29 19.12
C ARG A 444 14.01 13.37 19.63
N SER A 445 14.61 12.25 20.05
CA SER A 445 15.98 12.18 20.57
C SER A 445 17.06 11.98 19.50
N LYS A 446 16.70 11.88 18.22
CA LYS A 446 17.67 11.74 17.13
C LYS A 446 18.32 13.11 16.80
N PRO A 447 19.62 13.14 16.45
CA PRO A 447 20.40 14.39 16.35
C PRO A 447 20.18 15.12 15.01
N LEU A 448 19.20 16.00 14.98
CA LEU A 448 19.01 16.95 13.87
C LEU A 448 19.97 18.15 14.01
N THR A 449 20.49 18.65 12.89
CA THR A 449 21.38 19.84 12.85
C THR A 449 20.60 21.15 12.91
N ALA A 450 21.26 22.29 13.18
CA ALA A 450 20.66 23.63 13.09
C ALA A 450 19.93 23.86 11.75
N LYS A 451 20.56 23.43 10.65
CA LYS A 451 20.01 23.47 9.29
C LYS A 451 18.72 22.67 9.13
N ALA A 452 18.58 21.52 9.80
CA ALA A 452 17.33 20.77 9.84
C ALA A 452 16.22 21.52 10.57
N TYR A 453 16.52 22.13 11.74
CA TYR A 453 15.54 22.93 12.47
C TYR A 453 15.06 24.15 11.66
N SER A 454 15.94 24.82 10.91
CA SER A 454 15.55 25.89 9.97
C SER A 454 14.50 25.44 8.96
N ARG A 455 14.68 24.25 8.35
CA ARG A 455 13.70 23.67 7.43
C ARG A 455 12.39 23.30 8.10
N ILE A 456 12.45 22.77 9.33
CA ILE A 456 11.26 22.41 10.10
C ILE A 456 10.41 23.65 10.40
N VAL A 457 11.03 24.76 10.82
CA VAL A 457 10.33 26.04 11.05
C VAL A 457 9.83 26.64 9.74
N ARG A 458 10.64 26.62 8.66
CA ARG A 458 10.22 27.02 7.30
C ARG A 458 9.03 26.21 6.77
N CYS A 459 8.85 24.96 7.18
CA CYS A 459 7.66 24.18 6.86
C CYS A 459 6.46 24.56 7.74
N ALA A 460 6.68 24.72 9.05
CA ALA A 460 5.61 24.93 10.03
C ALA A 460 4.96 26.32 9.92
N THR A 461 5.76 27.39 9.80
CA THR A 461 5.26 28.77 9.83
C THR A 461 4.34 29.12 8.66
N PRO A 462 4.62 28.75 7.39
CA PRO A 462 3.68 28.94 6.28
C PRO A 462 2.40 28.09 6.39
N ILE A 463 2.45 26.96 7.11
CA ILE A 463 1.23 26.18 7.43
C ILE A 463 0.40 26.94 8.47
N GLY A 464 1.00 27.43 9.56
CA GLY A 464 0.35 28.29 10.54
C GLY A 464 -0.31 29.52 9.91
N LYS A 465 0.42 30.24 9.04
CA LYS A 465 -0.09 31.39 8.28
C LYS A 465 -1.30 31.03 7.40
N LYS A 466 -1.31 29.85 6.76
CA LYS A 466 -2.47 29.32 6.00
C LYS A 466 -3.65 28.90 6.88
N LEU A 467 -3.40 28.52 8.13
CA LEU A 467 -4.42 28.26 9.15
C LEU A 467 -4.93 29.56 9.82
N GLY A 468 -4.39 30.72 9.45
CA GLY A 468 -4.82 32.03 9.92
C GLY A 468 -4.03 32.58 11.11
N PHE A 469 -2.88 31.99 11.45
CA PHE A 469 -2.09 32.41 12.61
C PHE A 469 -1.54 33.83 12.45
N ASP A 470 -1.77 34.67 13.47
CA ASP A 470 -1.12 35.98 13.57
C ASP A 470 0.38 35.85 13.91
N LEU A 471 1.08 37.00 13.99
CA LEU A 471 2.51 37.04 14.30
C LEU A 471 2.82 36.46 15.70
N LYS A 472 1.95 36.66 16.67
CA LYS A 472 2.12 36.17 18.05
C LYS A 472 1.87 34.66 18.13
N GLU A 473 0.84 34.16 17.46
CA GLU A 473 0.56 32.73 17.34
C GLU A 473 1.69 32.00 16.59
N SER A 474 2.31 32.66 15.62
CA SER A 474 3.46 32.13 14.87
C SER A 474 4.76 32.14 15.68
N ARG A 475 5.01 33.18 16.49
CA ARG A 475 6.08 33.15 17.50
C ARG A 475 5.86 32.02 18.51
N ALA A 476 4.65 31.86 19.03
CA ALA A 476 4.31 30.78 19.95
C ALA A 476 4.50 29.38 19.32
N LEU A 477 4.25 29.22 18.01
CA LEU A 477 4.57 28.00 17.27
C LEU A 477 6.09 27.73 17.22
N CYS A 478 6.90 28.75 16.94
CA CYS A 478 8.37 28.63 16.97
C CYS A 478 8.90 28.30 18.37
N GLU A 479 8.37 28.94 19.42
CA GLU A 479 8.66 28.63 20.83
C GLU A 479 8.31 27.17 21.16
N GLN A 480 7.13 26.69 20.75
CA GLN A 480 6.72 25.29 20.96
C GLN A 480 7.61 24.29 20.20
N ILE A 481 8.09 24.62 19.00
CA ILE A 481 9.08 23.81 18.27
C ILE A 481 10.41 23.76 19.04
N LYS A 482 10.86 24.89 19.60
CA LYS A 482 12.07 24.97 20.43
C LYS A 482 11.94 24.17 21.72
N ASP A 483 10.80 24.27 22.42
CA ASP A 483 10.52 23.47 23.62
C ASP A 483 10.31 21.98 23.30
N TYR A 484 9.77 21.65 22.12
CA TYR A 484 9.72 20.27 21.64
C TYR A 484 11.14 19.72 21.44
N ARG A 485 12.03 20.44 20.76
CA ARG A 485 13.44 20.08 20.63
C ARG A 485 14.12 19.90 22.00
N ASP A 486 13.89 20.84 22.91
CA ASP A 486 14.55 20.89 24.23
C ASP A 486 13.94 19.95 25.29
N ASN A 487 13.03 19.04 24.93
CA ASN A 487 12.36 18.08 25.82
C ASN A 487 11.46 18.68 26.94
N LYS A 488 10.91 19.90 26.79
CA LYS A 488 10.15 20.61 27.85
C LYS A 488 8.61 20.51 27.67
N PRO A 489 7.81 19.95 28.60
CA PRO A 489 6.35 19.72 28.42
C PRO A 489 5.53 21.02 28.18
N PRO A 490 4.30 20.95 27.62
CA PRO A 490 3.43 19.77 27.47
C PRO A 490 3.32 19.21 26.04
N PHE A 491 3.18 17.89 25.88
CA PHE A 491 2.91 17.27 24.58
C PHE A 491 2.00 16.04 24.68
N ASP A 492 0.82 16.15 24.08
CA ASP A 492 0.09 15.04 23.46
C ASP A 492 -0.04 15.41 21.98
N LEU A 493 0.59 14.65 21.09
CA LEU A 493 0.43 14.79 19.63
C LEU A 493 0.09 13.41 19.05
N ASP A 494 -1.14 13.26 18.58
CA ASP A 494 -1.57 12.08 17.82
C ASP A 494 -1.03 12.12 16.38
N GLU A 495 -0.87 10.93 15.80
CA GLU A 495 0.03 10.63 14.69
C GLU A 495 -0.18 11.40 13.36
N SER A 496 0.91 11.51 12.58
CA SER A 496 0.88 12.00 11.18
C SER A 496 -0.03 11.13 10.30
N SER A 497 -1.11 11.71 9.78
CA SER A 497 -2.19 11.00 9.08
C SER A 497 -1.87 10.55 7.64
N ILE A 498 -0.75 10.99 7.05
CA ILE A 498 -0.37 10.65 5.67
C ILE A 498 0.26 9.25 5.62
N CYS A 499 -0.21 8.43 4.68
CA CYS A 499 0.39 7.12 4.38
C CYS A 499 1.37 7.27 3.18
N PRO A 500 2.64 6.86 3.30
CA PRO A 500 3.71 7.25 2.35
C PRO A 500 3.97 6.23 1.23
N ASN A 501 3.23 5.13 1.16
CA ASN A 501 3.43 4.04 0.21
C ASN A 501 2.14 3.71 -0.56
N SER A 502 2.29 3.15 -1.76
CA SER A 502 1.22 2.47 -2.51
C SER A 502 1.21 0.95 -2.27
N ALA A 503 1.88 0.43 -1.23
CA ALA A 503 1.99 -1.02 -1.00
C ALA A 503 0.64 -1.70 -0.72
N SER A 504 -0.37 -0.93 -0.30
CA SER A 504 -1.76 -1.37 -0.22
C SER A 504 -2.33 -1.76 -1.59
N CYS A 505 -1.88 -1.10 -2.67
CA CYS A 505 -2.21 -1.44 -4.05
C CYS A 505 -1.57 -2.77 -4.46
N GLU A 506 -0.29 -3.00 -4.11
CA GLU A 506 0.41 -4.27 -4.34
C GLU A 506 -0.25 -5.43 -3.58
N ARG A 507 -0.61 -5.25 -2.30
CA ARG A 507 -1.43 -6.21 -1.54
C ARG A 507 -2.77 -6.51 -2.22
N GLY A 508 -3.33 -5.49 -2.89
CA GLY A 508 -4.47 -5.60 -3.79
C GLY A 508 -4.15 -6.53 -4.96
N PHE A 509 -3.09 -6.24 -5.72
CA PHE A 509 -2.67 -7.05 -6.88
C PHE A 509 -2.31 -8.49 -6.52
N SER A 510 -1.62 -8.77 -5.41
CA SER A 510 -1.40 -10.15 -4.95
C SER A 510 -2.73 -10.89 -4.71
N THR A 511 -3.72 -10.21 -4.12
CA THR A 511 -5.06 -10.76 -3.91
C THR A 511 -5.81 -10.97 -5.24
N LEU A 512 -5.59 -10.11 -6.24
CA LEU A 512 -6.19 -10.21 -7.57
C LEU A 512 -5.56 -11.32 -8.41
N GLY A 513 -4.23 -11.39 -8.45
CA GLY A 513 -3.45 -12.43 -9.12
C GLY A 513 -3.82 -13.82 -8.63
N TRP A 514 -3.88 -14.02 -7.32
CA TRP A 514 -4.31 -15.29 -6.70
C TRP A 514 -5.77 -15.68 -7.07
N LEU A 515 -6.68 -14.70 -7.19
CA LEU A 515 -8.04 -14.95 -7.68
C LEU A 515 -8.09 -15.27 -9.19
N PHE A 516 -7.19 -14.69 -9.99
CA PHE A 516 -7.17 -14.82 -11.46
C PHE A 516 -6.42 -16.08 -11.94
N ASN A 517 -5.20 -16.31 -11.44
CA ASN A 517 -4.30 -17.40 -11.85
C ASN A 517 -4.54 -18.65 -11.01
N ASP A 518 -4.08 -18.66 -9.76
CA ASP A 518 -3.86 -19.88 -8.95
C ASP A 518 -5.12 -20.71 -8.72
N ARG A 519 -6.28 -20.04 -8.66
CA ARG A 519 -7.59 -20.69 -8.49
C ARG A 519 -8.38 -20.82 -9.81
N CYS A 520 -7.85 -20.35 -10.94
CA CYS A 520 -8.45 -20.40 -12.28
C CYS A 520 -9.93 -19.95 -12.32
N LEU A 521 -10.29 -18.94 -11.51
CA LEU A 521 -11.65 -18.42 -11.47
C LEU A 521 -11.83 -17.45 -12.64
N ASN A 522 -12.47 -17.90 -13.72
CA ASN A 522 -12.83 -17.06 -14.87
C ASN A 522 -13.95 -16.06 -14.47
N LEU A 523 -13.57 -15.03 -13.71
CA LEU A 523 -14.41 -13.98 -13.18
C LEU A 523 -14.35 -12.76 -14.10
N ASN A 524 -15.50 -12.10 -14.28
CA ASN A 524 -15.51 -10.76 -14.84
C ASN A 524 -14.96 -9.74 -13.81
N ILE A 525 -14.52 -8.58 -14.30
CA ILE A 525 -13.87 -7.57 -13.44
C ILE A 525 -14.78 -7.06 -12.31
N SER A 526 -16.10 -6.94 -12.53
CA SER A 526 -17.06 -6.54 -11.49
C SER A 526 -17.11 -7.55 -10.33
N ARG A 527 -17.09 -8.86 -10.62
CA ARG A 527 -16.98 -9.90 -9.58
C ARG A 527 -15.61 -9.92 -8.92
N LEU A 528 -14.55 -9.70 -9.68
CA LEU A 528 -13.19 -9.58 -9.14
C LEU A 528 -13.08 -8.41 -8.15
N GLU A 529 -13.56 -7.23 -8.53
CA GLU A 529 -13.65 -6.04 -7.68
C GLU A 529 -14.47 -6.32 -6.43
N SER A 530 -15.65 -6.94 -6.59
CA SER A 530 -16.54 -7.31 -5.48
C SER A 530 -15.82 -8.19 -4.45
N MET A 531 -15.11 -9.22 -4.92
CA MET A 531 -14.36 -10.14 -4.06
C MET A 531 -13.15 -9.47 -3.42
N ALA A 532 -12.36 -8.71 -4.19
CA ALA A 532 -11.20 -7.98 -3.69
C ALA A 532 -11.57 -6.92 -2.63
N LYS A 533 -12.68 -6.19 -2.83
CA LYS A 533 -13.25 -5.25 -1.85
C LYS A 533 -13.53 -5.92 -0.52
N MET A 534 -14.21 -7.07 -0.57
CA MET A 534 -14.53 -7.86 0.62
C MET A 534 -13.28 -8.40 1.31
N ILE A 535 -12.34 -9.00 0.55
CA ILE A 535 -11.11 -9.57 1.12
C ILE A 535 -10.26 -8.47 1.78
N MET A 536 -10.04 -7.34 1.10
CA MET A 536 -9.26 -6.22 1.65
C MET A 536 -9.93 -5.65 2.90
N HIS A 537 -11.24 -5.42 2.87
CA HIS A 537 -11.99 -4.98 4.04
C HIS A 537 -11.86 -5.95 5.23
N TRP A 538 -11.99 -7.27 5.01
CA TRP A 538 -11.86 -8.27 6.07
C TRP A 538 -10.43 -8.39 6.60
N LYS A 539 -9.40 -8.29 5.74
CA LYS A 539 -7.99 -8.19 6.15
C LYS A 539 -7.80 -6.97 7.07
N SER A 540 -8.26 -5.79 6.67
CA SER A 540 -8.20 -4.55 7.47
C SER A 540 -8.99 -4.62 8.79
N ASN A 541 -10.09 -5.38 8.83
CA ASN A 541 -11.01 -5.47 9.97
C ASN A 541 -10.97 -6.81 10.73
N THR A 542 -9.91 -7.61 10.54
CA THR A 542 -9.73 -8.98 11.05
C THR A 542 -10.30 -9.23 12.46
N LYS A 543 -9.98 -8.37 13.43
CA LYS A 543 -10.39 -8.50 14.85
C LYS A 543 -11.91 -8.44 15.08
N LYS A 544 -12.63 -7.71 14.23
CA LYS A 544 -14.10 -7.59 14.20
C LYS A 544 -14.73 -8.78 13.45
N GLU A 545 -14.06 -9.25 12.40
CA GLU A 545 -14.61 -10.22 11.45
C GLU A 545 -14.39 -11.70 11.86
N LEU A 546 -13.28 -12.02 12.53
CA LEU A 546 -12.94 -13.39 12.96
C LEU A 546 -13.24 -13.64 14.44
N GLY A 547 -14.53 -13.74 14.78
CA GLY A 547 -14.99 -13.89 16.18
C GLY A 547 -14.58 -15.17 16.92
N PHE A 548 -13.99 -16.16 16.24
CA PHE A 548 -13.50 -17.42 16.84
C PHE A 548 -11.99 -17.64 16.67
N TYR A 549 -11.29 -16.79 15.91
CA TYR A 549 -9.88 -17.00 15.60
C TYR A 549 -8.98 -16.35 16.66
N GLY A 550 -7.88 -17.04 16.97
CA GLY A 550 -6.91 -16.56 17.95
C GLY A 550 -7.38 -16.57 19.40
N ILE A 551 -8.41 -17.36 19.72
CA ILE A 551 -8.82 -17.70 21.10
C ILE A 551 -8.11 -19.01 21.47
N GLU A 552 -7.15 -18.95 22.39
CA GLU A 552 -6.48 -20.14 22.91
C GLU A 552 -7.35 -20.87 23.95
N LYS A 553 -6.92 -22.06 24.40
CA LYS A 553 -7.64 -22.88 25.39
C LYS A 553 -7.90 -22.20 26.75
N ASN A 554 -7.26 -21.05 27.02
CA ASN A 554 -7.37 -20.26 28.24
C ASN A 554 -8.05 -18.90 28.02
N ASP A 555 -8.78 -18.69 26.92
CA ASP A 555 -9.37 -17.40 26.48
C ASP A 555 -8.36 -16.25 26.26
N THR A 556 -7.05 -16.55 26.28
CA THR A 556 -6.00 -15.62 25.84
C THR A 556 -6.14 -15.35 24.34
N ARG A 557 -6.25 -14.07 23.98
CA ARG A 557 -6.38 -13.62 22.59
C ARG A 557 -5.01 -13.20 22.05
N ILE A 558 -4.58 -13.80 20.94
CA ILE A 558 -3.31 -13.43 20.27
C ILE A 558 -3.28 -11.95 19.86
N SER A 559 -2.08 -11.37 19.76
CA SER A 559 -1.91 -9.96 19.39
C SER A 559 -2.40 -9.67 17.97
N GLU A 560 -2.72 -8.41 17.68
CA GLU A 560 -3.18 -8.01 16.35
C GLU A 560 -2.12 -8.25 15.27
N THR A 561 -0.85 -7.99 15.59
CA THR A 561 0.29 -8.27 14.72
C THR A 561 0.40 -9.75 14.40
N GLU A 562 0.34 -10.62 15.40
CA GLU A 562 0.38 -12.08 15.24
C GLU A 562 -0.81 -12.60 14.42
N MET A 563 -2.01 -12.06 14.67
CA MET A 563 -3.22 -12.42 13.95
C MET A 563 -3.11 -12.03 12.46
N ASN A 564 -2.62 -10.83 12.18
CA ASN A 564 -2.41 -10.34 10.82
C ASN A 564 -1.29 -11.09 10.09
N ILE A 565 -0.20 -11.45 10.78
CA ILE A 565 0.87 -12.30 10.21
C ILE A 565 0.29 -13.65 9.81
N ARG A 566 -0.38 -14.37 10.70
CA ARG A 566 -0.95 -15.70 10.37
C ARG A 566 -2.02 -15.66 9.29
N ILE A 567 -2.73 -14.54 9.13
CA ILE A 567 -3.72 -14.37 8.04
C ILE A 567 -3.02 -13.99 6.74
N ALA A 568 -1.94 -13.20 6.79
CA ALA A 568 -1.08 -12.98 5.65
C ALA A 568 -0.48 -14.32 5.19
N GLU A 569 0.07 -15.14 6.09
CA GLU A 569 0.59 -16.49 5.80
C GLU A 569 -0.50 -17.46 5.29
N ALA A 570 -1.68 -17.48 5.89
CA ALA A 570 -2.77 -18.38 5.46
C ALA A 570 -3.44 -17.95 4.14
N LEU A 571 -3.22 -16.72 3.68
CA LEU A 571 -3.70 -16.20 2.39
C LEU A 571 -2.57 -16.02 1.36
N ALA A 572 -1.32 -16.04 1.80
CA ALA A 572 -0.12 -16.18 0.99
C ALA A 572 0.35 -17.63 1.10
N GLU A 573 -0.41 -18.55 0.50
CA GLU A 573 0.18 -19.83 0.11
C GLU A 573 1.33 -19.51 -0.84
N THR A 574 2.53 -19.97 -0.48
CA THR A 574 3.77 -19.69 -1.21
C THR A 574 3.70 -20.31 -2.61
N ASN A 575 3.56 -19.48 -3.64
CA ASN A 575 4.01 -19.86 -4.98
C ASN A 575 5.54 -19.91 -4.95
N ASP A 576 6.11 -21.04 -4.50
CA ASP A 576 7.52 -21.40 -4.68
C ASP A 576 7.93 -21.37 -6.19
N ASP A 577 6.95 -21.26 -7.09
CA ASP A 577 7.10 -21.21 -8.54
C ASP A 577 7.01 -19.80 -9.17
N ASP A 578 6.42 -18.78 -8.50
CA ASP A 578 6.11 -17.46 -9.12
C ASP A 578 6.90 -16.27 -8.53
N ASP A 579 8.21 -16.44 -8.34
CA ASP A 579 9.14 -15.32 -8.55
C ASP A 579 9.18 -14.99 -10.06
N GLU A 580 8.08 -14.45 -10.60
CA GLU A 580 8.11 -13.69 -11.86
C GLU A 580 8.68 -12.30 -11.55
N CYS A 581 9.97 -12.27 -11.25
CA CYS A 581 10.74 -11.04 -11.33
C CYS A 581 10.71 -10.61 -12.80
N ASP A 582 9.86 -9.64 -13.11
CA ASP A 582 9.81 -8.96 -14.40
C ASP A 582 11.22 -8.45 -14.72
N VAL A 583 11.93 -9.24 -15.52
CA VAL A 583 13.19 -8.82 -16.12
C VAL A 583 12.83 -7.66 -17.02
N LEU A 584 13.13 -6.45 -16.55
CA LEU A 584 12.95 -5.18 -17.27
C LEU A 584 13.10 -5.43 -18.77
N SER A 585 11.97 -5.37 -19.48
CA SER A 585 11.95 -5.59 -20.92
C SER A 585 12.96 -4.64 -21.54
N ASN A 586 13.90 -5.17 -22.33
CA ASN A 586 14.96 -4.39 -22.99
C ASN A 586 14.35 -3.40 -23.98
N GLU A 587 13.82 -2.28 -23.48
CA GLU A 587 13.64 -1.08 -24.28
C GLU A 587 15.02 -0.50 -24.56
N SER A 588 15.32 -0.37 -25.85
CA SER A 588 16.59 0.15 -26.34
C SER A 588 16.79 1.59 -25.87
N LEU A 589 17.73 1.79 -24.95
CA LEU A 589 18.20 3.10 -24.47
C LEU A 589 18.58 4.03 -25.64
N PRO A 590 17.99 5.23 -25.74
CA PRO A 590 18.52 6.29 -26.58
C PRO A 590 19.73 6.95 -25.90
N ASN A 591 20.83 7.01 -26.65
CA ASN A 591 22.04 7.80 -26.42
C ASN A 591 22.91 7.49 -25.18
N GLN A 592 24.14 7.08 -25.49
CA GLN A 592 25.26 7.01 -24.56
C GLN A 592 25.57 8.41 -24.00
N ILE A 593 25.63 8.53 -22.67
CA ILE A 593 26.39 9.61 -22.03
C ILE A 593 27.87 9.19 -22.12
N THR A 594 28.60 9.76 -23.08
CA THR A 594 30.07 9.67 -23.10
C THR A 594 30.63 10.53 -21.98
N VAL A 595 31.00 9.90 -20.87
CA VAL A 595 31.83 10.51 -19.83
C VAL A 595 33.23 10.75 -20.44
N PRO A 596 33.83 11.95 -20.31
CA PRO A 596 35.19 12.19 -20.76
C PRO A 596 36.20 11.27 -20.08
N SER A 597 37.20 10.80 -20.82
CA SER A 597 38.27 9.94 -20.31
C SER A 597 39.38 10.73 -19.62
N ASP A 598 39.01 11.58 -18.66
CA ASP A 598 39.95 12.33 -17.82
C ASP A 598 39.85 11.82 -16.38
N ASN A 599 40.99 11.47 -15.78
CA ASN A 599 41.09 10.79 -14.48
C ASN A 599 40.82 11.75 -13.29
N CYS A 600 39.63 12.34 -13.22
CA CYS A 600 39.15 12.99 -12.00
C CYS A 600 38.46 11.96 -11.09
N VAL A 601 39.22 11.41 -10.12
CA VAL A 601 38.62 10.69 -8.99
C VAL A 601 37.98 11.71 -8.06
N VAL A 602 36.72 12.05 -8.31
CA VAL A 602 35.94 12.84 -7.35
C VAL A 602 35.70 11.97 -6.11
N LEU A 603 36.32 12.36 -4.99
CA LEU A 603 36.12 11.73 -3.69
C LEU A 603 34.81 12.25 -3.09
N ILE A 604 33.72 11.55 -3.39
CA ILE A 604 32.39 11.87 -2.84
C ILE A 604 32.29 11.23 -1.46
N GLU A 605 32.79 11.93 -0.44
CA GLU A 605 32.81 11.46 0.95
C GLU A 605 31.49 11.76 1.70
N HIS A 606 30.69 12.73 1.22
CA HIS A 606 29.49 13.20 1.91
C HIS A 606 28.18 12.77 1.22
N VAL A 607 27.23 12.29 2.04
CA VAL A 607 25.84 12.08 1.63
C VAL A 607 25.05 13.36 1.88
N TRP A 608 24.17 13.76 0.98
CA TRP A 608 23.37 14.99 1.11
C TRP A 608 22.58 15.07 2.43
N ILE A 609 22.10 13.93 2.97
CA ILE A 609 21.33 13.90 4.22
C ILE A 609 22.16 14.23 5.47
N ASP A 610 23.49 14.10 5.38
CA ASP A 610 24.46 14.37 6.45
C ASP A 610 24.46 15.85 6.86
N LYS A 611 24.05 16.75 5.95
CA LYS A 611 23.85 18.19 6.23
C LYS A 611 22.66 18.44 7.20
N PHE A 612 21.84 17.43 7.50
CA PHE A 612 20.62 17.53 8.32
C PHE A 612 20.60 16.65 9.57
N VAL A 613 21.39 15.57 9.61
CA VAL A 613 21.40 14.58 10.71
C VAL A 613 22.81 14.07 10.93
N ASP A 614 23.28 14.00 12.18
CA ASP A 614 24.53 13.28 12.49
C ASP A 614 24.33 11.77 12.30
N LEU A 615 24.84 11.27 11.17
CA LEU A 615 24.81 9.84 10.81
C LEU A 615 25.76 8.99 11.67
N SER A 616 26.70 9.62 12.38
CA SER A 616 27.69 8.96 13.24
C SER A 616 27.16 8.65 14.64
N HIS A 617 26.01 9.24 15.00
CA HIS A 617 25.48 9.17 16.35
C HIS A 617 24.99 7.78 16.73
N LYS A 618 25.26 7.39 17.97
CA LYS A 618 24.94 6.06 18.54
C LYS A 618 23.47 5.65 18.31
N LEU A 619 22.52 6.57 18.50
CA LEU A 619 21.09 6.31 18.29
C LEU A 619 20.69 6.05 16.82
N ILE A 620 21.54 6.35 15.84
CA ILE A 620 21.33 5.98 14.43
C ILE A 620 21.97 4.62 14.13
N ILE A 621 23.16 4.37 14.68
CA ILE A 621 23.98 3.19 14.39
C ILE A 621 23.57 1.94 15.21
N GLU A 622 23.03 2.08 16.43
CA GLU A 622 22.64 0.94 17.28
C GLU A 622 21.64 -0.06 16.64
N GLU A 623 20.89 0.38 15.63
CA GLU A 623 19.91 -0.43 14.91
C GLU A 623 20.43 -0.94 13.55
N ILE A 624 21.69 -0.63 13.22
CA ILE A 624 22.42 -1.07 12.05
C ILE A 624 23.29 -2.26 12.44
N GLY A 625 23.23 -3.35 11.66
CA GLY A 625 24.00 -4.55 11.95
C GLY A 625 25.50 -4.37 11.68
N GLU A 626 26.33 -5.10 12.42
CA GLU A 626 27.79 -5.03 12.34
C GLU A 626 28.34 -5.35 10.93
N ILE A 627 29.44 -4.70 10.58
CA ILE A 627 30.21 -4.99 9.36
C ILE A 627 30.92 -6.34 9.57
N PRO A 628 30.87 -7.28 8.61
CA PRO A 628 31.66 -8.50 8.70
C PRO A 628 33.17 -8.20 8.76
N ASP A 629 33.84 -8.71 9.80
CA ASP A 629 35.27 -8.47 10.07
C ASP A 629 36.18 -8.92 8.90
N ASP A 630 35.74 -9.88 8.08
CA ASP A 630 36.49 -10.47 6.96
C ASP A 630 36.66 -9.53 5.74
N ILE A 631 36.18 -8.29 5.83
CA ILE A 631 36.22 -7.31 4.73
C ILE A 631 37.40 -6.32 4.86
N LEU A 632 38.05 -6.22 6.04
CA LEU A 632 39.06 -5.19 6.32
C LEU A 632 40.51 -5.55 5.91
N ASP A 633 40.80 -6.80 5.57
CA ASP A 633 42.17 -7.35 5.56
C ASP A 633 42.96 -7.28 4.22
N GLU A 634 42.41 -6.68 3.16
CA GLU A 634 43.15 -6.51 1.88
C GLU A 634 43.06 -5.08 1.31
N SER A 635 43.91 -4.17 1.82
CA SER A 635 44.80 -3.26 1.04
C SER A 635 45.11 -1.93 1.77
N GLU A 636 46.17 -1.91 2.58
CA GLU A 636 46.94 -0.67 2.83
C GLU A 636 48.14 -0.66 1.87
N GLU A 637 48.29 0.40 1.07
CA GLU A 637 49.60 0.97 0.71
C GLU A 637 49.42 2.33 0.00
N GLU A 638 49.96 3.38 0.62
CA GLU A 638 50.31 4.74 0.14
C GLU A 638 49.34 5.56 -0.75
N TYR A 639 49.06 6.80 -0.31
CA TYR A 639 49.67 8.01 -0.91
C TYR A 639 49.58 9.20 0.05
N GLU A 640 50.69 9.92 0.24
CA GLU A 640 50.81 11.06 1.16
C GLU A 640 51.01 12.41 0.41
N LYS A 641 50.47 13.50 0.98
CA LYS A 641 50.89 14.92 0.85
C LYS A 641 50.77 15.67 -0.49
N ILE A 642 50.22 16.89 -0.41
CA ILE A 642 50.80 18.16 -0.93
C ILE A 642 50.26 19.37 -0.13
N ASN A 643 51.05 20.46 -0.13
CA ASN A 643 50.98 21.69 0.69
C ASN A 643 50.81 22.96 -0.20
N THR A 644 50.39 24.17 0.23
CA THR A 644 49.74 24.76 1.44
C THR A 644 49.24 26.19 1.04
N ASP A 645 48.66 26.96 1.98
CA ASP A 645 48.53 28.45 1.96
C ASP A 645 47.48 29.05 0.99
N ASP A 646 46.86 30.23 1.19
CA ASP A 646 46.74 31.18 2.33
C ASP A 646 45.63 32.21 2.01
N GLY A 647 45.12 32.97 3.00
CA GLY A 647 44.72 34.39 2.76
C GLY A 647 43.31 34.91 3.09
N ASN A 648 43.05 35.17 4.38
CA ASN A 648 42.54 36.41 4.99
C ASN A 648 41.51 37.38 4.31
N ASP A 649 40.49 37.70 5.12
CA ASP A 649 40.02 39.03 5.58
C ASP A 649 38.95 39.88 4.82
N ASP A 650 37.88 40.13 5.58
CA ASP A 650 37.26 41.43 5.95
C ASP A 650 35.88 41.88 5.42
N GLU A 651 35.12 42.40 6.40
CA GLU A 651 33.71 42.81 6.40
C GLU A 651 33.44 44.16 5.70
N GLN A 652 32.17 44.42 5.32
CA GLN A 652 31.43 45.60 5.82
C GLN A 652 29.95 45.62 5.41
N GLU A 653 29.07 45.87 6.40
CA GLU A 653 27.66 46.24 6.21
C GLU A 653 27.50 47.74 5.91
N SER A 654 26.35 48.13 5.34
CA SER A 654 25.76 49.46 5.59
C SER A 654 24.24 49.46 5.35
N GLU A 655 23.50 49.99 6.31
CA GLU A 655 22.03 50.05 6.35
C GLU A 655 21.40 51.10 5.41
N GLN A 656 20.11 50.92 5.08
CA GLN A 656 19.17 52.06 4.99
C GLN A 656 17.69 51.62 5.07
N GLU A 657 16.98 52.09 6.10
CA GLU A 657 15.52 51.94 6.23
C GLU A 657 14.73 52.92 5.34
N SER A 658 13.49 52.56 4.99
CA SER A 658 12.41 53.56 4.84
C SER A 658 11.03 52.96 5.17
N ASP A 659 10.20 53.76 5.84
CA ASP A 659 8.99 53.38 6.57
C ASP A 659 7.71 53.34 5.68
N GLY A 660 6.69 52.58 6.12
CA GLY A 660 5.30 52.86 5.74
C GLY A 660 4.35 51.69 5.49
N GLY A 661 3.52 51.35 6.49
CA GLY A 661 2.14 50.87 6.25
C GLY A 661 1.86 49.39 6.57
N GLY A 662 1.24 49.14 7.73
CA GLY A 662 0.92 47.79 8.18
C GLY A 662 -0.18 47.08 7.38
N ASN A 663 0.01 45.78 7.17
CA ASN A 663 -1.00 44.82 6.73
C ASN A 663 -0.68 43.43 7.33
N PHE A 664 -1.58 42.46 7.20
CA PHE A 664 -1.47 41.11 7.80
C PHE A 664 -0.47 40.18 7.08
N ASP A 665 0.78 40.63 6.92
CA ASP A 665 1.82 39.93 6.17
C ASP A 665 3.19 40.09 6.85
N TYR A 666 3.43 39.30 7.91
CA TYR A 666 4.76 39.20 8.52
C TYR A 666 5.66 38.29 7.67
N ASN A 667 6.95 38.64 7.60
CA ASN A 667 7.97 37.83 6.93
C ASN A 667 8.26 36.57 7.77
N VAL A 668 8.49 35.44 7.09
CA VAL A 668 8.87 34.18 7.73
C VAL A 668 10.36 34.16 8.04
N GLU A 669 11.17 34.90 7.28
CA GLU A 669 12.63 34.98 7.48
C GLU A 669 13.01 35.74 8.77
N ASP A 670 12.34 36.85 9.06
CA ASP A 670 12.54 37.61 10.31
C ASP A 670 12.26 36.74 11.56
N LEU A 671 11.28 35.82 11.46
CA LEU A 671 10.97 34.84 12.50
C LEU A 671 12.02 33.72 12.60
N LEU A 672 12.70 33.35 11.52
CA LEU A 672 13.74 32.31 11.61
C LEU A 672 14.95 32.84 12.38
N ASN A 673 15.36 34.07 12.09
CA ASN A 673 16.49 34.74 12.74
C ASN A 673 16.23 35.02 14.24
N GLU A 674 14.96 35.08 14.68
CA GLU A 674 14.60 35.25 16.09
C GLU A 674 14.73 33.95 16.92
N PHE A 675 14.66 32.77 16.30
CA PHE A 675 14.57 31.48 17.01
C PHE A 675 15.72 30.50 16.74
N ILE A 676 16.56 30.78 15.74
CA ILE A 676 17.67 29.93 15.30
C ILE A 676 18.94 30.76 15.36
N ASP A 677 19.87 30.36 16.22
CA ASP A 677 21.21 30.96 16.28
C ASP A 677 21.94 30.66 14.96
N VAL A 678 22.38 31.70 14.26
CA VAL A 678 22.86 31.64 12.86
C VAL A 678 24.33 31.17 12.78
N ASP A 679 25.04 31.19 13.90
CA ASP A 679 26.48 30.93 14.02
C ASP A 679 26.90 29.44 13.79
N ASP A 680 25.94 28.55 13.47
CA ASP A 680 26.17 27.15 13.06
C ASP A 680 25.92 26.93 11.55
N VAL A 681 25.75 28.00 10.76
CA VAL A 681 25.46 27.96 9.31
C VAL A 681 26.70 28.33 8.49
N ASP A 682 27.86 27.82 8.87
CA ASP A 682 29.11 28.05 8.14
C ASP A 682 29.12 27.40 6.75
N GLU A 683 29.86 28.09 5.88
CA GLU A 683 29.94 27.96 4.44
C GLU A 683 30.56 26.64 3.96
N GLU A 684 30.02 26.08 2.88
CA GLU A 684 30.74 25.27 1.89
C GLU A 684 29.83 25.08 0.66
N GLU A 685 30.12 25.82 -0.42
CA GLU A 685 29.43 25.77 -1.73
C GLU A 685 29.72 24.46 -2.51
#